data_AF-A0ABD5LYD2-F1
#
_entry.id   AF-A0ABD5LYD2-F1
#
_cell.length_a   1.000
_cell.length_b   1.000
_cell.length_c   1.000
_cell.angle_alpha   90.00
_cell.angle_beta   90.00
_cell.angle_gamma   90.00
#
_symmetry.space_group_name_H-M   'P 1'
#
loop_
_entity.id
_entity.type
_entity.pdbx_description
1 polymer ?
#
loop_
_entity_poly.entity_id
_entity_poly.type
_entity_poly.pdbx_seq_one_letter_code
_entity_poly.pdbx_strand_id
1 'polypeptide(L)'
;MGSCIICGTDVGGGRVCDSHQEDVVFDFRGDAPDDLVPSRFYRGVVDGYAEFGVFVDLAPGVTGLLHRSELDRRLDSLDWEPGDDVFVQVKGVRDNGNVDLGWSIRQADREFRGVLIQESSGEHLPDEELDGDDDAAAADDDGDGPESADADAPETDAEPDAPVDETDDATEVDEAEELDDGAGETDDGDEEPVESKTTNAHESDATADEATTADEEEFDEVDADESDADEPEPERVSITTLGDAVGDAVRIEGEVVGVRQTGGPTVFEVSDETGAVDVAAFVEPGVRAYPDVEVGDAVRVDGEVESHRGDIQVESDALVLLEGEDAETVRRRLAEALTDEARPEGLQPLAGDETVAELADGLLDAAEAVRRAVLESRPIVVRHPATADGYVAGAAVERAVLPLIRDEHAKSDAEYHYFTRRPLDEPVYGMDAATNDATRMLQDRDRHDEKLPLFLLVGAGSTTESADGIDLLSVYGVDAVVVDAAVADPETRDAVDTLVSPELADVDGDETLSTGALVTSLASAINDEVRADLRHLPAVSYWADAPERYVDLARDAGYDAERVAELREAVALEAYYQSYQDKRELIADLLFSDGGDLAAHVSEQFREKLETEVETADANVVTEAVDGVEFALLDTDGYTHRYDFPPTPLLLDDLHRRRADGEPFATVGVGTDELYVRTTADVSVRDVAARAAELAPAADVATAGVREGKIEFLSGERDAVEDAVVAAVAESF
;
A
#
# COMPACT_ATOMS: atom_id res chain seq x y z
N MET A 1 24.58 42.38 -7.02
CA MET A 1 24.77 40.92 -7.14
C MET A 1 24.17 40.37 -5.87
N GLY A 2 23.05 39.65 -5.99
CA GLY A 2 22.32 39.11 -4.86
C GLY A 2 22.87 37.73 -4.53
N SER A 3 23.11 37.47 -3.25
CA SER A 3 23.48 36.15 -2.72
C SER A 3 22.29 35.56 -1.97
N CYS A 4 22.17 34.23 -1.99
CA CYS A 4 21.15 33.51 -1.24
C CYS A 4 21.29 33.79 0.26
N ILE A 5 20.21 34.17 0.94
CA ILE A 5 20.22 34.47 2.38
C ILE A 5 20.47 33.25 3.27
N ILE A 6 20.35 32.03 2.73
CA ILE A 6 20.54 30.77 3.47
C ILE A 6 21.95 30.21 3.27
N CYS A 7 22.42 30.07 2.02
CA CYS A 7 23.71 29.42 1.71
C CYS A 7 24.78 30.34 1.10
N GLY A 8 24.47 31.61 0.83
CA GLY A 8 25.42 32.58 0.31
C GLY A 8 25.80 32.45 -1.17
N THR A 9 25.24 31.47 -1.90
CA THR A 9 25.47 31.29 -3.35
C THR A 9 24.98 32.51 -4.15
N ASP A 10 25.71 32.94 -5.18
CA ASP A 10 25.28 34.03 -6.07
C ASP A 10 24.05 33.59 -6.89
N VAL A 11 22.97 34.37 -6.81
CA VAL A 11 21.66 34.05 -7.41
C VAL A 11 21.20 35.13 -8.40
N GLY A 12 22.12 35.94 -8.92
CA GLY A 12 21.84 36.80 -10.07
C GLY A 12 20.62 37.72 -9.89
N GLY A 13 20.65 38.60 -8.89
CA GLY A 13 19.63 39.65 -8.69
C GLY A 13 18.45 39.26 -7.79
N GLY A 14 18.24 37.97 -7.53
CA GLY A 14 17.34 37.49 -6.45
C GLY A 14 18.05 37.40 -5.10
N ARG A 15 17.33 36.92 -4.07
CA ARG A 15 17.88 36.71 -2.70
C ARG A 15 17.75 35.27 -2.19
N VAL A 16 17.21 34.35 -2.99
CA VAL A 16 17.05 32.91 -2.65
C VAL A 16 17.38 32.07 -3.88
N CYS A 17 18.14 30.97 -3.72
CA CYS A 17 18.40 30.00 -4.81
C CYS A 17 17.27 28.97 -4.90
N ASP A 18 17.16 28.28 -6.04
CA ASP A 18 16.08 27.32 -6.31
C ASP A 18 15.96 26.24 -5.23
N SER A 19 17.09 25.76 -4.69
CA SER A 19 17.11 24.74 -3.63
C SER A 19 16.61 25.23 -2.26
N HIS A 20 16.49 26.54 -2.03
CA HIS A 20 16.07 27.13 -0.75
C HIS A 20 14.76 27.93 -0.86
N GLN A 21 14.05 27.89 -1.99
CA GLN A 21 12.76 28.58 -2.14
C GLN A 21 11.73 28.09 -1.12
N GLU A 22 11.81 26.81 -0.72
CA GLU A 22 10.91 26.20 0.26
C GLU A 22 11.29 26.53 1.72
N ASP A 23 12.51 27.00 1.95
CA ASP A 23 13.04 27.32 3.28
C ASP A 23 12.77 28.78 3.69
N VAL A 24 12.16 29.59 2.81
CA VAL A 24 11.91 31.02 3.02
C VAL A 24 10.43 31.34 2.88
N VAL A 25 9.90 32.13 3.82
CA VAL A 25 8.55 32.69 3.73
C VAL A 25 8.61 34.14 3.24
N PHE A 26 7.64 34.51 2.41
CA PHE A 26 7.50 35.85 1.85
C PHE A 26 6.30 36.59 2.47
N ASP A 27 6.53 37.80 2.99
CA ASP A 27 5.50 38.78 3.33
C ASP A 27 5.22 39.62 2.08
N PHE A 28 4.04 39.43 1.49
CA PHE A 28 3.69 40.10 0.23
C PHE A 28 3.04 41.45 0.51
N ARG A 29 3.66 42.53 0.02
CA ARG A 29 3.18 43.91 0.16
C ARG A 29 2.83 44.56 -1.19
N GLY A 30 2.53 43.74 -2.20
CA GLY A 30 2.06 44.20 -3.51
C GLY A 30 0.55 44.44 -3.56
N ASP A 31 0.11 45.17 -4.59
CA ASP A 31 -1.31 45.52 -4.79
C ASP A 31 -1.96 44.74 -5.97
N ALA A 32 -1.24 43.80 -6.60
CA ALA A 32 -1.71 43.04 -7.76
C ALA A 32 -1.38 41.54 -7.65
N PRO A 33 -2.33 40.63 -7.99
CA PRO A 33 -2.07 39.18 -7.97
C PRO A 33 -0.93 38.74 -8.89
N ASP A 34 -0.75 39.41 -10.04
CA ASP A 34 0.28 39.09 -11.03
C ASP A 34 1.72 39.32 -10.51
N ASP A 35 1.88 40.01 -9.38
CA ASP A 35 3.18 40.22 -8.74
C ASP A 35 3.57 39.03 -7.83
N LEU A 36 2.70 38.03 -7.63
CA LEU A 36 3.02 36.79 -6.91
C LEU A 36 3.88 35.87 -7.78
N VAL A 37 4.85 35.21 -7.16
CA VAL A 37 5.73 34.26 -7.85
C VAL A 37 5.28 32.83 -7.54
N PRO A 38 4.97 32.01 -8.56
CA PRO A 38 4.60 30.62 -8.37
C PRO A 38 5.68 29.81 -7.63
N SER A 39 5.25 28.77 -6.93
CA SER A 39 6.06 27.85 -6.12
C SER A 39 6.71 28.47 -4.87
N ARG A 40 6.43 29.74 -4.54
CA ARG A 40 6.86 30.38 -3.28
C ARG A 40 5.82 30.26 -2.18
N PHE A 41 6.29 30.39 -0.94
CA PHE A 41 5.48 30.31 0.28
C PHE A 41 5.24 31.71 0.82
N TYR A 42 3.97 32.06 1.01
CA TYR A 42 3.55 33.37 1.49
C TYR A 42 2.81 33.25 2.82
N ARG A 43 2.96 34.28 3.64
CA ARG A 43 2.10 34.50 4.80
C ARG A 43 0.78 35.13 4.34
N GLY A 44 -0.33 34.67 4.89
CA GLY A 44 -1.65 35.23 4.63
C GLY A 44 -2.57 35.12 5.85
N VAL A 45 -3.76 35.69 5.72
CA VAL A 45 -4.79 35.69 6.77
C VAL A 45 -6.05 35.03 6.24
N VAL A 46 -6.65 34.15 7.04
CA VAL A 46 -7.90 33.49 6.65
C VAL A 46 -9.04 34.51 6.56
N ASP A 47 -9.64 34.70 5.38
CA ASP A 47 -10.80 35.58 5.15
C ASP A 47 -12.13 34.83 5.37
N GLY A 48 -12.22 33.58 4.93
CA GLY A 48 -13.43 32.78 5.13
C GLY A 48 -13.42 31.40 4.47
N TYR A 49 -14.50 30.65 4.70
CA TYR A 49 -14.66 29.26 4.28
C TYR A 49 -15.77 29.09 3.25
N ALA A 50 -15.58 28.15 2.34
CA ALA A 50 -16.61 27.59 1.46
C ALA A 50 -16.50 26.06 1.43
N GLU A 51 -17.55 25.38 0.98
CA GLU A 51 -17.59 23.90 0.89
C GLU A 51 -16.46 23.28 0.05
N PHE A 52 -15.82 24.09 -0.81
CA PHE A 52 -14.75 23.66 -1.71
C PHE A 52 -13.35 24.15 -1.31
N GLY A 53 -13.20 24.97 -0.26
CA GLY A 53 -11.89 25.48 0.15
C GLY A 53 -11.91 26.68 1.10
N VAL A 54 -10.71 27.19 1.40
CA VAL A 54 -10.46 28.32 2.30
C VAL A 54 -9.97 29.52 1.50
N PHE A 55 -10.52 30.70 1.74
CA PHE A 55 -10.03 31.96 1.18
C PHE A 55 -8.99 32.57 2.11
N VAL A 56 -7.81 32.87 1.55
CA VAL A 56 -6.68 33.44 2.28
C VAL A 56 -6.27 34.75 1.62
N ASP A 57 -6.31 35.83 2.39
CA ASP A 57 -5.84 37.15 2.00
C ASP A 57 -4.32 37.24 2.15
N LEU A 58 -3.61 37.46 1.04
CA LEU A 58 -2.15 37.61 1.02
C LEU A 58 -1.72 39.08 1.15
N ALA A 59 -2.52 39.99 0.60
CA ALA A 59 -2.34 41.44 0.69
C ALA A 59 -3.69 42.14 0.45
N PRO A 60 -3.85 43.44 0.77
CA PRO A 60 -5.09 44.18 0.52
C PRO A 60 -5.52 44.10 -0.96
N GLY A 61 -6.61 43.36 -1.24
CA GLY A 61 -7.14 43.16 -2.59
C GLY A 61 -6.55 41.98 -3.37
N VAL A 62 -5.72 41.14 -2.73
CA VAL A 62 -5.15 39.92 -3.30
C VAL A 62 -5.53 38.73 -2.41
N THR A 63 -6.60 38.05 -2.80
CA THR A 63 -7.14 36.87 -2.11
C THR A 63 -6.92 35.62 -2.97
N GLY A 64 -6.39 34.57 -2.37
CA GLY A 64 -6.23 33.26 -3.01
C GLY A 64 -7.20 32.23 -2.44
N LEU A 65 -7.44 31.18 -3.23
CA LEU A 65 -8.27 30.05 -2.83
C LEU A 65 -7.39 28.82 -2.61
N LEU A 66 -7.43 28.28 -1.39
CA LEU A 66 -6.86 26.99 -1.03
C LEU A 66 -7.95 25.92 -1.16
N HIS A 67 -7.88 25.12 -2.23
CA HIS A 67 -8.90 24.11 -2.50
C HIS A 67 -8.78 22.94 -1.52
N ARG A 68 -9.90 22.29 -1.17
CA ARG A 68 -9.91 21.17 -0.20
C ARG A 68 -9.02 19.98 -0.59
N SER A 69 -8.79 19.78 -1.89
CA SER A 69 -7.88 18.73 -2.39
C SER A 69 -6.40 19.05 -2.19
N GLU A 70 -6.11 20.29 -1.82
CA GLU A 70 -4.75 20.80 -1.62
C GLU A 70 -4.41 20.95 -0.15
N LEU A 71 -5.33 20.62 0.77
CA LEU A 71 -5.09 20.58 2.19
C LEU A 71 -4.46 19.25 2.60
N ASP A 72 -3.50 19.28 3.52
CA ASP A 72 -2.92 18.08 4.11
C ASP A 72 -3.84 17.40 5.15
N ARG A 73 -5.02 18.00 5.41
CA ARG A 73 -6.03 17.57 6.39
C ARG A 73 -7.45 17.88 5.90
N ARG A 74 -8.48 17.30 6.51
CA ARG A 74 -9.89 17.59 6.19
C ARG A 74 -10.25 19.04 6.52
N LEU A 75 -11.04 19.69 5.66
CA LEU A 75 -11.52 21.07 5.86
C LEU A 75 -12.22 21.24 7.22
N ASP A 76 -13.03 20.25 7.63
CA ASP A 76 -13.78 20.28 8.90
C ASP A 76 -12.90 20.03 10.15
N SER A 77 -11.64 19.65 9.95
CA SER A 77 -10.64 19.42 11.01
C SER A 77 -9.58 20.52 11.10
N LEU A 78 -9.69 21.58 10.28
CA LEU A 78 -8.83 22.75 10.38
C LEU A 78 -9.24 23.59 11.61
N ASP A 79 -8.34 23.72 12.57
CA ASP A 79 -8.51 24.61 13.74
C ASP A 79 -8.29 26.10 13.40
N TRP A 80 -8.59 26.52 12.17
CA TRP A 80 -8.36 27.88 11.68
C TRP A 80 -9.64 28.71 11.78
N GLU A 81 -9.58 29.87 12.41
CA GLU A 81 -10.67 30.84 12.47
C GLU A 81 -10.43 31.99 11.46
N PRO A 82 -11.48 32.64 10.92
CA PRO A 82 -11.30 33.86 10.13
C PRO A 82 -10.51 34.91 10.93
N GLY A 83 -9.37 35.35 10.38
CA GLY A 83 -8.41 36.22 11.05
C GLY A 83 -7.10 35.55 11.48
N ASP A 84 -6.97 34.22 11.34
CA ASP A 84 -5.74 33.51 11.68
C ASP A 84 -4.64 33.70 10.63
N ASP A 85 -3.39 33.83 11.10
CA ASP A 85 -2.18 33.84 10.27
C ASP A 85 -1.85 32.42 9.80
N VAL A 86 -1.76 32.23 8.49
CA VAL A 86 -1.49 30.94 7.85
C VAL A 86 -0.41 31.06 6.79
N PHE A 87 0.24 29.95 6.48
CA PHE A 87 1.26 29.88 5.43
C PHE A 87 0.74 29.03 4.28
N VAL A 88 0.88 29.55 3.05
CA VAL A 88 0.34 28.93 1.84
C VAL A 88 1.35 29.01 0.70
N GLN A 89 1.35 27.99 -0.15
CA GLN A 89 2.15 27.99 -1.37
C GLN A 89 1.33 28.57 -2.53
N VAL A 90 1.88 29.50 -3.31
CA VAL A 90 1.21 29.96 -4.53
C VAL A 90 1.48 28.97 -5.66
N LYS A 91 0.45 28.28 -6.17
CA LYS A 91 0.60 27.37 -7.32
C LYS A 91 0.59 28.11 -8.65
N GLY A 92 -0.19 29.17 -8.74
CA GLY A 92 -0.26 30.00 -9.94
C GLY A 92 -1.34 31.07 -9.87
N VAL A 93 -1.23 32.03 -10.79
CA VAL A 93 -2.21 33.10 -10.98
C VAL A 93 -2.89 32.87 -12.33
N ARG A 94 -4.21 32.76 -12.34
CA ARG A 94 -5.00 32.56 -13.55
C ARG A 94 -5.19 33.88 -14.29
N ASP A 95 -5.46 33.81 -15.60
CA ASP A 95 -5.69 34.98 -16.48
C ASP A 95 -6.86 35.88 -16.04
N ASN A 96 -7.73 35.40 -15.14
CA ASN A 96 -8.84 36.16 -14.58
C ASN A 96 -8.51 36.86 -13.24
N GLY A 97 -7.25 36.79 -12.78
CA GLY A 97 -6.77 37.38 -11.53
C GLY A 97 -7.00 36.53 -10.28
N ASN A 98 -7.51 35.30 -10.42
CA ASN A 98 -7.65 34.37 -9.28
C ASN A 98 -6.31 33.69 -8.97
N VAL A 99 -5.97 33.62 -7.68
CA VAL A 99 -4.76 32.96 -7.20
C VAL A 99 -5.13 31.57 -6.67
N ASP A 100 -4.49 30.53 -7.21
CA ASP A 100 -4.62 29.17 -6.71
C ASP A 100 -3.53 28.92 -5.65
N LEU A 101 -3.96 28.50 -4.45
CA LEU A 101 -3.10 28.22 -3.31
C LEU A 101 -3.00 26.71 -3.07
N GLY A 102 -1.82 26.28 -2.62
CA GLY A 102 -1.53 24.96 -2.10
C GLY A 102 -1.17 25.03 -0.62
N TRP A 103 -1.28 23.90 0.09
CA TRP A 103 -0.88 23.80 1.49
C TRP A 103 0.63 24.01 1.65
N SER A 104 1.01 24.78 2.67
CA SER A 104 2.41 24.91 3.06
C SER A 104 2.83 23.75 3.94
N ILE A 105 3.95 23.11 3.59
CA ILE A 105 4.64 22.08 4.38
C ILE A 105 5.10 22.58 5.76
N ARG A 106 5.11 23.91 5.99
CA ARG A 106 5.48 24.59 7.24
C ARG A 106 4.36 25.54 7.65
N GLN A 107 3.97 25.53 8.92
CA GLN A 107 2.84 26.31 9.43
C GLN A 107 3.22 27.27 10.59
N ALA A 108 4.51 27.42 10.90
CA ALA A 108 4.98 28.40 11.87
C ALA A 108 6.22 29.18 11.36
N ASP A 109 6.32 30.47 11.67
CA ASP A 109 7.47 31.32 11.29
C ASP A 109 8.83 30.70 11.65
N ARG A 110 8.91 30.01 12.80
CA ARG A 110 10.14 29.34 13.29
C ARG A 110 10.61 28.16 12.43
N GLU A 111 9.75 27.63 11.56
CA GLU A 111 10.06 26.50 10.69
C GLU A 111 10.70 26.96 9.38
N PHE A 112 10.58 28.25 9.04
CA PHE A 112 11.27 28.89 7.95
C PHE A 112 12.65 29.39 8.41
N ARG A 113 13.66 29.23 7.55
CA ARG A 113 15.04 29.67 7.82
C ARG A 113 15.29 31.12 7.43
N GLY A 114 14.33 31.77 6.77
CA GLY A 114 14.38 33.19 6.42
C GLY A 114 13.01 33.77 6.11
N VAL A 115 12.89 35.10 6.28
CA VAL A 115 11.71 35.89 5.92
C VAL A 115 12.15 36.98 4.95
N LEU A 116 11.40 37.17 3.85
CA LEU A 116 11.61 38.25 2.89
C LEU A 116 10.33 39.05 2.70
N ILE A 117 10.46 40.36 2.48
CA ILE A 117 9.35 41.19 2.03
C ILE A 117 9.40 41.24 0.51
N GLN A 118 8.28 40.93 -0.14
CA GLN A 118 8.12 41.00 -1.59
C GLN A 118 7.17 42.15 -1.95
N GLU A 119 7.67 43.09 -2.75
CA GLU A 119 6.90 44.19 -3.34
C GLU A 119 6.94 44.10 -4.87
N SER A 120 6.09 44.88 -5.54
CA SER A 120 6.11 45.01 -7.01
C SER A 120 7.45 45.54 -7.56
N SER A 121 8.27 46.19 -6.72
CA SER A 121 9.56 46.77 -7.09
C SER A 121 10.78 45.87 -6.83
N GLY A 122 10.59 44.75 -6.12
CA GLY A 122 11.65 43.80 -5.75
C GLY A 122 11.44 43.13 -4.40
N GLU A 123 12.44 42.37 -3.95
CA GLU A 123 12.44 41.66 -2.66
C GLU A 123 13.59 42.12 -1.75
N HIS A 124 13.31 42.32 -0.46
CA HIS A 124 14.27 42.82 0.53
C HIS A 124 14.10 42.18 1.90
N LEU A 125 15.11 42.33 2.76
CA LEU A 125 15.03 41.85 4.15
C LEU A 125 14.17 42.81 5.00
N PRO A 126 13.47 42.32 6.04
CA PRO A 126 12.69 43.18 6.93
C PRO A 126 13.50 44.29 7.61
N ASP A 127 14.77 44.03 7.93
CA ASP A 127 15.64 44.98 8.63
C ASP A 127 16.20 46.11 7.73
N GLU A 128 16.01 46.01 6.41
CA GLU A 128 16.42 47.07 5.45
C GLU A 128 15.44 48.28 5.47
N GLU A 129 14.34 48.24 6.24
CA GLU A 129 13.34 49.33 6.37
C GLU A 129 13.70 50.42 7.42
N LEU A 130 14.75 50.25 8.22
CA LEU A 130 15.08 51.18 9.33
C LEU A 130 15.90 52.43 8.91
N ASP A 131 16.29 52.55 7.65
CA ASP A 131 17.16 53.64 7.16
C ASP A 131 16.44 54.69 6.27
N GLY A 132 15.11 54.82 6.37
CA GLY A 132 14.31 55.78 5.59
C GLY A 132 13.38 56.66 6.44
N ASP A 133 13.72 57.96 6.53
CA ASP A 133 12.92 59.10 7.01
C ASP A 133 12.74 59.31 8.53
N ASP A 134 13.58 60.13 9.18
CA ASP A 134 13.42 61.59 9.26
C ASP A 134 14.45 62.28 10.19
N ASP A 135 14.92 63.46 9.77
CA ASP A 135 15.84 64.37 10.44
C ASP A 135 15.27 64.95 11.78
N ALA A 136 15.93 64.70 12.92
CA ALA A 136 15.87 65.62 14.08
C ALA A 136 16.97 65.38 15.14
N ALA A 137 17.95 66.28 15.14
CA ALA A 137 18.64 66.87 16.30
C ALA A 137 18.93 66.06 17.58
N ALA A 138 20.24 66.04 17.89
CA ALA A 138 20.87 66.28 19.21
C ALA A 138 21.41 65.08 20.02
N ALA A 139 22.75 65.07 20.07
CA ALA A 139 23.60 65.06 21.27
C ALA A 139 23.73 63.80 22.15
N ASP A 140 24.99 63.35 22.19
CA ASP A 140 25.78 62.89 23.34
C ASP A 140 25.38 61.61 24.09
N ASP A 141 26.36 60.71 24.18
CA ASP A 141 27.00 60.24 25.44
C ASP A 141 27.12 58.70 25.55
N ASP A 142 28.38 58.27 25.38
CA ASP A 142 29.12 57.27 26.15
C ASP A 142 28.51 55.90 26.51
N GLY A 143 29.31 54.85 26.23
CA GLY A 143 29.64 53.92 27.31
C GLY A 143 29.83 52.45 26.95
N ASP A 144 31.10 52.07 26.82
CA ASP A 144 31.70 50.79 27.24
C ASP A 144 31.50 49.51 26.38
N GLY A 145 32.62 49.10 25.75
CA GLY A 145 32.94 47.69 25.49
C GLY A 145 33.29 46.95 26.80
N PRO A 146 33.78 45.70 26.73
CA PRO A 146 35.18 45.44 26.34
C PRO A 146 35.28 44.34 25.26
N GLU A 147 36.23 44.43 24.31
CA GLU A 147 37.61 43.88 24.35
C GLU A 147 37.65 42.36 24.59
N SER A 148 38.23 41.53 23.72
CA SER A 148 39.67 41.45 23.40
C SER A 148 39.87 40.42 22.26
N ALA A 149 40.62 40.70 21.19
CA ALA A 149 42.09 40.66 21.02
C ALA A 149 42.61 39.20 20.92
N ASP A 150 43.49 38.74 20.03
CA ASP A 150 44.61 39.28 19.24
C ASP A 150 44.92 38.22 18.14
N ALA A 151 45.22 38.50 16.87
CA ALA A 151 46.38 39.16 16.25
C ALA A 151 47.53 38.21 15.77
N ASP A 152 47.89 38.44 14.51
CA ASP A 152 49.22 38.41 13.87
C ASP A 152 49.75 37.21 13.03
N ALA A 153 50.08 37.58 11.78
CA ALA A 153 50.91 36.93 10.75
C ALA A 153 52.43 37.19 11.04
N PRO A 154 53.49 37.00 10.18
CA PRO A 154 53.54 36.86 8.70
C PRO A 154 54.66 35.96 8.03
N GLU A 155 54.47 35.73 6.71
CA GLU A 155 55.37 35.68 5.51
C GLU A 155 56.78 35.02 5.45
N THR A 156 57.05 34.17 4.43
CA THR A 156 57.76 34.51 3.14
C THR A 156 58.16 33.29 2.25
N ASP A 157 57.74 33.36 0.96
CA ASP A 157 58.31 32.98 -0.36
C ASP A 157 59.18 31.72 -0.66
N ALA A 158 58.72 30.88 -1.63
CA ALA A 158 59.27 30.76 -3.02
C ALA A 158 58.63 29.59 -3.85
N GLU A 159 58.28 29.90 -5.11
CA GLU A 159 57.48 29.19 -6.16
C GLU A 159 58.18 28.02 -6.95
N PRO A 160 57.67 27.50 -8.10
CA PRO A 160 56.34 26.93 -8.49
C PRO A 160 56.43 25.55 -9.24
N ASP A 161 55.30 24.84 -9.42
CA ASP A 161 54.77 24.30 -10.71
C ASP A 161 53.68 23.20 -10.54
N ALA A 162 52.50 23.48 -11.12
CA ALA A 162 51.54 22.58 -11.79
C ALA A 162 50.76 21.50 -10.98
N PRO A 163 49.69 20.89 -11.54
CA PRO A 163 48.31 21.20 -11.21
C PRO A 163 47.58 20.11 -10.38
N VAL A 164 46.53 20.59 -9.71
CA VAL A 164 45.47 19.93 -8.94
C VAL A 164 44.95 18.61 -9.50
N ASP A 165 44.97 17.58 -8.65
CA ASP A 165 44.09 16.40 -8.68
C ASP A 165 44.05 15.83 -7.24
N GLU A 166 42.99 16.12 -6.48
CA GLU A 166 42.56 15.43 -5.24
C GLU A 166 41.02 15.46 -5.29
N THR A 167 40.28 14.34 -5.34
CA THR A 167 40.11 13.28 -4.33
C THR A 167 39.84 13.83 -2.93
N ASP A 168 38.58 13.80 -2.52
CA ASP A 168 38.23 13.57 -1.12
C ASP A 168 37.29 12.37 -1.07
N ASP A 169 37.82 11.34 -0.41
CA ASP A 169 37.11 10.18 0.09
C ASP A 169 36.59 10.49 1.51
N ALA A 170 35.83 9.55 2.03
CA ALA A 170 34.84 9.59 3.09
C ALA A 170 35.31 9.92 4.52
N THR A 171 34.30 9.80 5.41
CA THR A 171 34.29 9.60 6.87
C THR A 171 34.31 10.89 7.70
N GLU A 172 33.57 11.06 8.80
CA GLU A 172 33.17 10.15 9.88
C GLU A 172 31.84 10.61 10.54
N VAL A 173 31.10 9.66 11.11
CA VAL A 173 30.01 9.90 12.08
C VAL A 173 30.54 9.39 13.42
N ASP A 174 30.56 10.25 14.43
CA ASP A 174 31.04 9.94 15.79
C ASP A 174 29.86 9.81 16.75
N GLU A 175 29.87 8.74 17.56
CA GLU A 175 28.96 8.52 18.67
C GLU A 175 29.59 8.95 20.02
N ALA A 176 28.71 9.46 20.89
CA ALA A 176 28.69 9.39 22.36
C ALA A 176 29.69 10.20 23.22
N GLU A 177 29.16 10.85 24.27
CA GLU A 177 29.59 10.60 25.67
C GLU A 177 28.48 10.95 26.69
N GLU A 178 28.45 10.16 27.76
CA GLU A 178 27.52 10.13 28.90
C GLU A 178 27.80 11.19 29.98
N LEU A 179 26.81 11.47 30.86
CA LEU A 179 27.04 11.83 32.28
C LEU A 179 25.86 11.44 33.19
N ASP A 180 26.08 10.37 33.97
CA ASP A 180 26.04 10.21 35.46
C ASP A 180 24.84 10.65 36.36
N ASP A 181 24.70 9.84 37.40
CA ASP A 181 23.70 9.60 38.46
C ASP A 181 23.19 10.75 39.35
N GLY A 182 21.98 10.54 39.90
CA GLY A 182 21.43 11.26 41.06
C GLY A 182 20.17 10.63 41.67
N ALA A 183 20.36 9.85 42.73
CA ALA A 183 19.37 9.06 43.50
C ALA A 183 18.20 9.84 44.17
N GLY A 184 17.09 9.11 44.45
CA GLY A 184 16.05 9.55 45.40
C GLY A 184 14.80 8.66 45.54
N GLU A 185 14.94 7.55 46.28
CA GLU A 185 13.99 6.88 47.20
C GLU A 185 12.44 6.96 47.06
N THR A 186 11.86 5.75 46.94
CA THR A 186 10.76 5.13 47.75
C THR A 186 9.28 5.37 47.39
N ASP A 187 8.55 4.29 47.06
CA ASP A 187 7.66 3.59 48.02
C ASP A 187 7.23 2.21 47.47
N ASP A 188 7.17 1.25 48.37
CA ASP A 188 6.86 -0.17 48.21
C ASP A 188 5.36 -0.42 47.91
N GLY A 189 5.05 -1.54 47.25
CA GLY A 189 3.68 -2.00 47.06
C GLY A 189 3.54 -3.34 46.35
N ASP A 190 4.24 -4.35 46.86
CA ASP A 190 4.13 -5.78 46.57
C ASP A 190 2.67 -6.30 46.62
N GLU A 191 2.26 -7.12 45.65
CA GLU A 191 1.83 -8.53 45.85
C GLU A 191 1.23 -9.12 44.56
N GLU A 192 2.05 -9.91 43.87
CA GLU A 192 1.69 -11.04 43.00
C GLU A 192 1.22 -12.24 43.87
N PRO A 193 0.90 -13.43 43.32
CA PRO A 193 -0.05 -13.80 42.26
C PRO A 193 -0.91 -15.01 42.73
N VAL A 194 -1.78 -15.60 41.89
CA VAL A 194 -1.82 -17.06 41.60
C VAL A 194 -3.04 -17.50 40.77
N GLU A 195 -2.70 -18.01 39.59
CA GLU A 195 -3.18 -19.20 38.87
C GLU A 195 -4.47 -19.98 39.28
N SER A 196 -5.26 -20.26 38.23
CA SER A 196 -5.70 -21.58 37.74
C SER A 196 -6.62 -22.47 38.60
N LYS A 197 -7.83 -22.77 38.07
CA LYS A 197 -8.21 -24.08 37.49
C LYS A 197 -9.72 -24.21 37.17
N THR A 198 -10.01 -24.43 35.88
CA THR A 198 -10.84 -25.52 35.30
C THR A 198 -12.13 -25.97 36.03
N THR A 199 -13.29 -25.94 35.34
CA THR A 199 -13.92 -27.07 34.62
C THR A 199 -15.42 -26.84 34.30
N ASN A 200 -15.77 -27.02 33.02
CA ASN A 200 -16.93 -27.70 32.42
C ASN A 200 -18.30 -27.81 33.15
N ALA A 201 -19.30 -27.25 32.45
CA ALA A 201 -20.43 -27.93 31.79
C ALA A 201 -21.69 -28.40 32.56
N HIS A 202 -22.79 -28.21 31.83
CA HIS A 202 -24.10 -28.91 31.79
C HIS A 202 -25.31 -28.38 32.58
N GLU A 203 -26.22 -27.83 31.78
CA GLU A 203 -27.61 -28.26 31.53
C GLU A 203 -28.65 -28.37 32.67
N SER A 204 -29.71 -27.59 32.44
CA SER A 204 -31.12 -28.01 32.35
C SER A 204 -32.03 -27.98 33.60
N ASP A 205 -33.20 -27.40 33.32
CA ASP A 205 -34.55 -27.76 33.76
C ASP A 205 -35.09 -27.40 35.16
N ALA A 206 -35.89 -26.33 35.14
CA ALA A 206 -37.34 -26.32 35.37
C ALA A 206 -37.97 -26.49 36.77
N THR A 207 -39.07 -25.72 36.89
CA THR A 207 -40.29 -25.87 37.71
C THR A 207 -40.39 -25.16 39.08
N ALA A 208 -41.24 -24.12 39.04
CA ALA A 208 -42.43 -23.86 39.88
C ALA A 208 -42.31 -23.83 41.42
N ASP A 209 -42.78 -22.76 42.07
CA ASP A 209 -44.21 -22.55 42.42
C ASP A 209 -44.43 -21.30 43.32
N GLU A 210 -45.53 -20.61 43.03
CA GLU A 210 -46.47 -19.81 43.85
C GLU A 210 -46.07 -18.84 44.99
N ALA A 211 -46.44 -17.57 44.74
CA ALA A 211 -47.44 -16.74 45.47
C ALA A 211 -47.08 -16.04 46.80
N THR A 212 -47.18 -14.70 46.85
CA THR A 212 -48.36 -13.94 47.38
C THR A 212 -48.07 -12.44 47.65
N THR A 213 -48.85 -11.57 46.98
CA THR A 213 -49.61 -10.37 47.41
C THR A 213 -48.98 -9.20 48.21
N ALA A 214 -49.10 -7.99 47.66
CA ALA A 214 -49.83 -6.79 48.19
C ALA A 214 -49.47 -5.57 47.31
N ASP A 215 -50.29 -5.14 46.35
CA ASP A 215 -51.42 -4.20 46.44
C ASP A 215 -51.15 -2.89 47.19
N GLU A 216 -51.07 -1.79 46.44
CA GLU A 216 -51.88 -0.57 46.65
C GLU A 216 -51.92 0.26 45.35
N GLU A 217 -53.12 0.34 44.76
CA GLU A 217 -53.53 1.19 43.64
C GLU A 217 -53.92 2.62 44.11
N GLU A 218 -53.83 3.62 43.23
CA GLU A 218 -54.99 4.50 42.91
C GLU A 218 -54.84 5.24 41.55
N PHE A 219 -55.72 4.86 40.61
CA PHE A 219 -56.47 5.53 39.52
C PHE A 219 -56.26 7.06 39.25
N ASP A 220 -56.43 7.60 38.03
CA ASP A 220 -57.65 7.51 37.21
C ASP A 220 -57.46 7.91 35.73
N GLU A 221 -58.39 7.41 34.91
CA GLU A 221 -58.44 7.25 33.46
C GLU A 221 -58.85 8.49 32.63
N VAL A 222 -58.58 8.43 31.32
CA VAL A 222 -59.62 8.69 30.30
C VAL A 222 -59.33 7.91 29.01
N ASP A 223 -60.25 6.99 28.69
CA ASP A 223 -60.45 6.25 27.44
C ASP A 223 -60.42 7.12 26.17
N ALA A 224 -59.85 6.56 25.09
CA ALA A 224 -60.44 6.62 23.74
C ALA A 224 -59.87 5.53 22.81
N ASP A 225 -60.77 4.62 22.43
CA ASP A 225 -60.83 3.77 21.22
C ASP A 225 -59.86 2.58 21.05
N GLU A 226 -60.41 1.39 21.38
CA GLU A 226 -60.21 0.16 20.62
C GLU A 226 -60.75 0.34 19.19
N SER A 227 -59.86 0.41 18.19
CA SER A 227 -60.02 -0.28 16.91
C SER A 227 -58.76 -0.15 16.07
N ASP A 228 -57.85 -1.11 16.18
CA ASP A 228 -57.04 -1.49 15.02
C ASP A 228 -57.31 -2.97 14.79
N ALA A 229 -58.05 -3.21 13.72
CA ALA A 229 -58.17 -4.53 13.15
C ALA A 229 -56.76 -5.03 12.79
N ASP A 230 -56.54 -6.34 12.87
CA ASP A 230 -55.40 -7.02 12.23
C ASP A 230 -55.34 -6.62 10.74
N GLU A 231 -54.72 -5.49 10.41
CA GLU A 231 -54.22 -5.24 9.08
C GLU A 231 -53.09 -6.24 8.86
N PRO A 232 -53.15 -7.05 7.79
CA PRO A 232 -52.09 -8.02 7.53
C PRO A 232 -50.77 -7.26 7.43
N GLU A 233 -49.76 -7.66 8.20
CA GLU A 233 -48.43 -7.09 8.06
C GLU A 233 -48.01 -7.13 6.58
N PRO A 234 -47.58 -6.00 6.00
CA PRO A 234 -47.23 -5.94 4.59
C PRO A 234 -46.15 -6.99 4.29
N GLU A 235 -46.36 -7.75 3.21
CA GLU A 235 -45.39 -8.76 2.78
C GLU A 235 -44.10 -8.05 2.33
N ARG A 236 -42.95 -8.57 2.76
CA ARG A 236 -41.67 -8.02 2.36
C ARG A 236 -41.51 -8.14 0.84
N VAL A 237 -41.13 -7.04 0.20
CA VAL A 237 -40.77 -6.99 -1.23
C VAL A 237 -39.31 -6.61 -1.40
N SER A 238 -38.73 -6.95 -2.55
CA SER A 238 -37.36 -6.53 -2.89
C SER A 238 -37.36 -5.22 -3.67
N ILE A 239 -36.30 -4.43 -3.53
CA ILE A 239 -36.19 -3.08 -4.09
C ILE A 239 -36.39 -3.07 -5.62
N THR A 240 -35.80 -4.04 -6.33
CA THR A 240 -35.96 -4.16 -7.79
C THR A 240 -37.39 -4.39 -8.26
N THR A 241 -38.29 -4.89 -7.40
CA THR A 241 -39.70 -5.14 -7.72
C THR A 241 -40.62 -3.97 -7.42
N LEU A 242 -40.11 -2.91 -6.76
CA LEU A 242 -40.92 -1.75 -6.37
C LEU A 242 -41.54 -1.03 -7.57
N GLY A 243 -40.90 -1.06 -8.74
CA GLY A 243 -41.46 -0.49 -9.97
C GLY A 243 -42.81 -1.09 -10.39
N ASP A 244 -43.10 -2.33 -10.00
CA ASP A 244 -44.37 -3.01 -10.27
C ASP A 244 -45.45 -2.72 -9.20
N ALA A 245 -45.07 -2.09 -8.08
CA ALA A 245 -45.89 -1.84 -6.89
C ALA A 245 -46.15 -0.34 -6.62
N VAL A 246 -46.02 0.52 -7.65
CA VAL A 246 -46.24 1.97 -7.50
C VAL A 246 -47.69 2.27 -7.06
N GLY A 247 -47.83 2.95 -5.93
CA GLY A 247 -49.10 3.27 -5.27
C GLY A 247 -49.61 2.19 -4.31
N ASP A 248 -48.82 1.15 -4.05
CA ASP A 248 -49.11 0.12 -3.05
C ASP A 248 -48.24 0.33 -1.80
N ALA A 249 -48.76 -0.08 -0.64
CA ALA A 249 -48.02 -0.13 0.62
C ALA A 249 -47.13 -1.38 0.66
N VAL A 250 -45.86 -1.19 1.01
CA VAL A 250 -44.83 -2.23 0.97
C VAL A 250 -43.98 -2.23 2.25
N ARG A 251 -43.37 -3.38 2.54
CA ARG A 251 -42.33 -3.55 3.55
C ARG A 251 -41.01 -3.86 2.87
N ILE A 252 -39.97 -3.11 3.18
CA ILE A 252 -38.59 -3.41 2.77
C ILE A 252 -37.70 -3.55 4.01
N GLU A 253 -36.67 -4.38 3.91
CA GLU A 253 -35.64 -4.52 4.93
C GLU A 253 -34.29 -4.46 4.23
N GLY A 254 -33.40 -3.61 4.74
CA GLY A 254 -32.11 -3.32 4.13
C GLY A 254 -31.19 -2.56 5.08
N GLU A 255 -30.03 -2.18 4.58
CA GLU A 255 -29.05 -1.35 5.27
C GLU A 255 -29.12 0.09 4.77
N VAL A 256 -29.00 1.06 5.68
CA VAL A 256 -28.92 2.47 5.32
C VAL A 256 -27.53 2.77 4.76
N VAL A 257 -27.42 3.07 3.47
CA VAL A 257 -26.16 3.38 2.79
C VAL A 257 -25.92 4.89 2.64
N GLY A 258 -26.96 5.71 2.86
CA GLY A 258 -26.85 7.16 2.79
C GLY A 258 -27.95 7.88 3.55
N VAL A 259 -27.65 9.05 4.10
CA VAL A 259 -28.63 9.92 4.77
C VAL A 259 -28.46 11.35 4.28
N ARG A 260 -29.53 11.92 3.72
CA ARG A 260 -29.54 13.28 3.15
C ARG A 260 -30.70 14.08 3.73
N GLN A 261 -30.37 15.14 4.46
CA GLN A 261 -31.39 16.06 4.95
C GLN A 261 -31.72 17.12 3.89
N THR A 262 -32.99 17.20 3.50
CA THR A 262 -33.46 18.22 2.57
C THR A 262 -34.21 19.33 3.32
N GLY A 263 -34.62 20.40 2.62
CA GLY A 263 -35.50 21.43 3.18
C GLY A 263 -36.92 20.94 3.52
N GLY A 264 -37.25 19.68 3.19
CA GLY A 264 -38.50 19.01 3.50
C GLY A 264 -38.25 17.69 4.25
N PRO A 265 -38.45 16.51 3.63
CA PRO A 265 -38.20 15.22 4.28
C PRO A 265 -36.71 14.92 4.47
N THR A 266 -36.41 14.02 5.39
CA THR A 266 -35.11 13.33 5.46
C THR A 266 -35.16 12.17 4.48
N VAL A 267 -34.15 12.07 3.61
CA VAL A 267 -34.06 10.98 2.63
C VAL A 267 -33.00 10.00 3.11
N PHE A 268 -33.41 8.76 3.33
CA PHE A 268 -32.53 7.62 3.62
C PHE A 268 -32.37 6.81 2.34
N GLU A 269 -31.15 6.54 1.94
CA GLU A 269 -30.87 5.57 0.88
C GLU A 269 -30.73 4.21 1.54
N VAL A 270 -31.64 3.29 1.22
CA VAL A 270 -31.69 1.94 1.81
C VAL A 270 -31.37 0.93 0.73
N SER A 271 -30.41 0.05 0.99
CA SER A 271 -30.02 -1.04 0.11
C SER A 271 -30.43 -2.39 0.66
N ASP A 272 -31.04 -3.22 -0.19
CA ASP A 272 -31.30 -4.64 0.08
C ASP A 272 -30.43 -5.52 -0.83
N GLU A 273 -30.67 -6.83 -0.81
CA GLU A 273 -29.94 -7.81 -1.64
C GLU A 273 -30.15 -7.67 -3.16
N THR A 274 -31.01 -6.75 -3.61
CA THR A 274 -31.35 -6.57 -5.03
C THR A 274 -31.03 -5.18 -5.56
N GLY A 275 -30.86 -4.17 -4.71
CA GLY A 275 -30.49 -2.82 -5.12
C GLY A 275 -30.73 -1.78 -4.01
N ALA A 276 -30.65 -0.50 -4.38
CA ALA A 276 -30.87 0.63 -3.49
C ALA A 276 -32.09 1.48 -3.89
N VAL A 277 -32.76 2.07 -2.90
CA VAL A 277 -33.90 2.97 -3.09
C VAL A 277 -33.86 4.14 -2.11
N ASP A 278 -34.31 5.31 -2.57
CA ASP A 278 -34.53 6.46 -1.70
C ASP A 278 -35.83 6.27 -0.89
N VAL A 279 -35.73 6.39 0.43
CA VAL A 279 -36.82 6.37 1.40
C VAL A 279 -37.00 7.77 1.97
N ALA A 280 -38.14 8.41 1.67
CA ALA A 280 -38.47 9.74 2.18
C ALA A 280 -39.25 9.65 3.49
N ALA A 281 -38.66 10.17 4.56
CA ALA A 281 -39.29 10.29 5.87
C ALA A 281 -39.61 11.75 6.19
N PHE A 282 -40.89 12.06 6.44
CA PHE A 282 -41.34 13.41 6.76
C PHE A 282 -41.94 13.49 8.17
N VAL A 283 -41.42 14.41 8.98
CA VAL A 283 -41.99 14.77 10.29
C VAL A 283 -42.46 16.23 10.26
N GLU A 284 -41.52 17.17 10.16
CA GLU A 284 -41.77 18.60 10.01
C GLU A 284 -40.69 19.23 9.12
N PRO A 285 -40.96 20.37 8.44
CA PRO A 285 -39.97 21.02 7.59
C PRO A 285 -38.70 21.40 8.37
N GLY A 286 -37.56 20.86 7.93
CA GLY A 286 -36.25 21.13 8.54
C GLY A 286 -35.94 20.32 9.81
N VAL A 287 -36.79 19.36 10.18
CA VAL A 287 -36.54 18.43 11.29
C VAL A 287 -36.07 17.10 10.73
N ARG A 288 -34.99 16.53 11.28
CA ARG A 288 -34.49 15.22 10.89
C ARG A 288 -35.45 14.15 11.40
N ALA A 289 -36.00 13.35 10.51
CA ALA A 289 -36.75 12.14 10.88
C ALA A 289 -35.75 11.08 11.35
N TYR A 290 -36.12 10.27 12.36
CA TYR A 290 -35.30 9.15 12.87
C TYR A 290 -33.83 9.55 13.14
N PRO A 291 -33.56 10.42 14.13
CA PRO A 291 -32.21 10.94 14.39
C PRO A 291 -31.21 9.86 14.83
N ASP A 292 -31.70 8.77 15.42
CA ASP A 292 -30.90 7.65 15.90
C ASP A 292 -30.51 6.66 14.78
N VAL A 293 -30.97 6.88 13.54
CA VAL A 293 -30.64 6.05 12.38
C VAL A 293 -29.49 6.69 11.61
N GLU A 294 -28.42 5.91 11.47
CA GLU A 294 -27.16 6.28 10.84
C GLU A 294 -26.85 5.37 9.64
N VAL A 295 -25.80 5.72 8.89
CA VAL A 295 -25.31 4.86 7.80
C VAL A 295 -24.71 3.59 8.40
N GLY A 296 -25.05 2.43 7.84
CA GLY A 296 -24.66 1.11 8.34
C GLY A 296 -25.73 0.41 9.19
N ASP A 297 -26.81 1.12 9.53
CA ASP A 297 -27.91 0.54 10.31
C ASP A 297 -28.80 -0.37 9.46
N ALA A 298 -29.12 -1.53 10.01
CA ALA A 298 -30.13 -2.42 9.44
C ALA A 298 -31.52 -1.90 9.84
N VAL A 299 -32.38 -1.66 8.85
CA VAL A 299 -33.69 -1.06 9.05
C VAL A 299 -34.79 -1.86 8.39
N ARG A 300 -35.99 -1.80 8.97
CA ARG A 300 -37.25 -2.19 8.35
C ARG A 300 -38.05 -0.93 8.05
N VAL A 301 -38.47 -0.76 6.81
CA VAL A 301 -39.27 0.37 6.35
C VAL A 301 -40.61 -0.15 5.86
N ASP A 302 -41.67 0.39 6.43
CA ASP A 302 -43.03 0.25 5.92
C ASP A 302 -43.44 1.60 5.29
N GLY A 303 -43.93 1.59 4.06
CA GLY A 303 -44.28 2.82 3.34
C GLY A 303 -44.96 2.60 2.00
N GLU A 304 -45.39 3.68 1.36
CA GLU A 304 -46.04 3.65 0.04
C GLU A 304 -45.01 3.91 -1.07
N VAL A 305 -45.05 3.12 -2.14
CA VAL A 305 -44.15 3.30 -3.29
C VAL A 305 -44.66 4.43 -4.18
N GLU A 306 -43.86 5.47 -4.38
CA GLU A 306 -44.15 6.56 -5.28
C GLU A 306 -43.13 6.65 -6.43
N SER A 307 -43.50 7.41 -7.47
CA SER A 307 -42.57 7.80 -8.53
C SER A 307 -42.28 9.30 -8.45
N HIS A 308 -41.03 9.64 -8.13
CA HIS A 308 -40.56 11.02 -8.06
C HIS A 308 -39.60 11.31 -9.22
N ARG A 309 -39.97 12.26 -10.11
CA ARG A 309 -39.16 12.66 -11.29
C ARG A 309 -38.78 11.54 -12.27
N GLY A 310 -39.45 10.39 -12.18
CA GLY A 310 -39.20 9.22 -13.03
C GLY A 310 -38.44 8.11 -12.31
N ASP A 311 -37.96 8.36 -11.09
CA ASP A 311 -37.29 7.39 -10.22
C ASP A 311 -38.27 6.85 -9.18
N ILE A 312 -38.02 5.64 -8.67
CA ILE A 312 -38.83 5.00 -7.63
C ILE A 312 -38.36 5.48 -6.25
N GLN A 313 -39.30 5.80 -5.37
CA GLN A 313 -39.06 6.23 -4.00
C GLN A 313 -40.10 5.58 -3.07
N VAL A 314 -39.75 5.32 -1.82
CA VAL A 314 -40.70 4.88 -0.79
C VAL A 314 -40.96 6.05 0.16
N GLU A 315 -42.21 6.49 0.30
CA GLU A 315 -42.59 7.41 1.38
C GLU A 315 -42.78 6.60 2.66
N SER A 316 -41.94 6.81 3.67
CA SER A 316 -41.96 6.00 4.89
C SER A 316 -43.15 6.37 5.77
N ASP A 317 -43.98 5.39 6.11
CA ASP A 317 -44.94 5.48 7.20
C ASP A 317 -44.28 5.14 8.54
N ALA A 318 -43.43 4.12 8.54
CA ALA A 318 -42.64 3.69 9.69
C ALA A 318 -41.24 3.24 9.26
N LEU A 319 -40.23 3.63 10.05
CA LEU A 319 -38.87 3.14 9.91
C LEU A 319 -38.40 2.65 11.28
N VAL A 320 -38.01 1.39 11.34
CA VAL A 320 -37.61 0.69 12.56
C VAL A 320 -36.15 0.26 12.43
N LEU A 321 -35.32 0.70 13.37
CA LEU A 321 -33.97 0.17 13.54
C LEU A 321 -34.06 -1.30 14.01
N LEU A 322 -33.44 -2.19 13.27
CA LEU A 322 -33.36 -3.61 13.62
C LEU A 322 -32.14 -3.86 14.50
N GLU A 323 -32.31 -4.69 15.52
CA GLU A 323 -31.26 -5.09 16.45
C GLU A 323 -31.23 -6.63 16.58
N GLY A 324 -30.11 -7.18 17.05
CA GLY A 324 -29.96 -8.62 17.28
C GLY A 324 -30.15 -9.47 16.02
N GLU A 325 -30.88 -10.57 16.15
CA GLU A 325 -31.05 -11.60 15.09
C GLU A 325 -31.72 -11.06 13.81
N ASP A 326 -32.61 -10.06 13.93
CA ASP A 326 -33.28 -9.44 12.79
C ASP A 326 -32.27 -8.64 11.94
N ALA A 327 -31.41 -7.88 12.60
CA ALA A 327 -30.35 -7.12 11.94
C ALA A 327 -29.32 -8.04 11.29
N GLU A 328 -28.90 -9.10 11.99
CA GLU A 328 -28.01 -10.14 11.44
C GLU A 328 -28.63 -10.84 10.23
N THR A 329 -29.95 -11.05 10.22
CA THR A 329 -30.65 -11.66 9.08
C THR A 329 -30.61 -10.76 7.85
N VAL A 330 -30.77 -9.44 8.00
CA VAL A 330 -30.60 -8.47 6.91
C VAL A 330 -29.17 -8.48 6.41
N ARG A 331 -28.17 -8.32 7.29
CA ARG A 331 -26.76 -8.27 6.92
C ARG A 331 -26.29 -9.56 6.23
N ARG A 332 -26.75 -10.73 6.69
CA ARG A 332 -26.45 -12.00 6.04
C ARG A 332 -27.00 -12.08 4.62
N ARG A 333 -28.24 -11.63 4.36
CA ARG A 333 -28.79 -11.62 3.00
C ARG A 333 -28.01 -10.71 2.07
N LEU A 334 -27.64 -9.52 2.55
CA LEU A 334 -26.78 -8.59 1.81
C LEU A 334 -25.43 -9.23 1.49
N ALA A 335 -24.78 -9.84 2.48
CA ALA A 335 -23.50 -10.52 2.30
C ALA A 335 -23.59 -11.72 1.33
N GLU A 336 -24.65 -12.53 1.42
CA GLU A 336 -24.88 -13.67 0.52
C GLU A 336 -25.08 -13.20 -0.93
N ALA A 337 -25.89 -12.16 -1.16
CA ALA A 337 -26.09 -11.63 -2.51
C ALA A 337 -24.84 -10.98 -3.09
N LEU A 338 -24.06 -10.29 -2.25
CA LEU A 338 -22.78 -9.74 -2.65
C LEU A 338 -21.79 -10.85 -3.02
N THR A 339 -21.74 -11.95 -2.26
CA THR A 339 -20.95 -13.13 -2.60
C THR A 339 -21.42 -13.75 -3.92
N ASP A 340 -22.74 -13.90 -4.12
CA ASP A 340 -23.29 -14.45 -5.37
C ASP A 340 -22.93 -13.58 -6.59
N GLU A 341 -22.89 -12.25 -6.43
CA GLU A 341 -22.49 -11.30 -7.47
C GLU A 341 -20.96 -11.30 -7.72
N ALA A 342 -20.17 -11.36 -6.65
CA ALA A 342 -18.71 -11.38 -6.69
C ALA A 342 -18.16 -12.70 -7.25
N ARG A 343 -18.84 -13.83 -7.04
CA ARG A 343 -18.35 -15.14 -7.45
C ARG A 343 -18.30 -15.27 -8.98
N PRO A 344 -17.15 -15.61 -9.56
CA PRO A 344 -17.08 -15.86 -11.01
C PRO A 344 -17.92 -17.08 -11.42
N GLU A 345 -18.46 -17.09 -12.64
CA GLU A 345 -19.26 -18.21 -13.17
C GLU A 345 -18.47 -19.53 -13.26
N GLY A 346 -17.14 -19.44 -13.34
CA GLY A 346 -16.22 -20.56 -13.34
C GLY A 346 -14.84 -20.18 -13.83
N LEU A 347 -13.87 -21.06 -13.62
CA LEU A 347 -12.51 -20.92 -14.14
C LEU A 347 -12.33 -21.81 -15.37
N GLN A 348 -11.75 -21.24 -16.42
CA GLN A 348 -11.23 -22.00 -17.54
C GLN A 348 -9.71 -21.83 -17.61
N PRO A 349 -8.93 -22.80 -17.10
CA PRO A 349 -7.48 -22.71 -17.09
C PRO A 349 -6.90 -22.35 -18.45
N LEU A 350 -5.91 -21.44 -18.46
CA LEU A 350 -5.23 -21.08 -19.69
C LEU A 350 -4.49 -22.29 -20.25
N ALA A 351 -4.58 -22.46 -21.57
CA ALA A 351 -4.07 -23.63 -22.29
C ALA A 351 -4.61 -24.99 -21.83
N GLY A 352 -5.66 -25.03 -20.99
CA GLY A 352 -6.21 -26.27 -20.44
C GLY A 352 -5.26 -26.97 -19.46
N ASP A 353 -4.48 -26.21 -18.71
CA ASP A 353 -3.55 -26.72 -17.70
C ASP A 353 -4.28 -27.52 -16.60
N GLU A 354 -3.92 -28.80 -16.45
CA GLU A 354 -4.56 -29.73 -15.50
C GLU A 354 -4.18 -29.42 -14.05
N THR A 355 -2.94 -29.02 -13.78
CA THR A 355 -2.49 -28.63 -12.44
C THR A 355 -3.22 -27.37 -11.96
N VAL A 356 -3.43 -26.40 -12.85
CA VAL A 356 -4.27 -25.23 -12.53
C VAL A 356 -5.74 -25.62 -12.37
N ALA A 357 -6.23 -26.60 -13.13
CA ALA A 357 -7.61 -27.09 -12.98
C ALA A 357 -7.86 -27.73 -11.61
N GLU A 358 -6.86 -28.39 -11.02
CA GLU A 358 -6.93 -28.95 -9.67
C GLU A 358 -7.05 -27.86 -8.59
N LEU A 359 -6.48 -26.68 -8.84
CA LEU A 359 -6.55 -25.50 -7.97
C LEU A 359 -7.77 -24.60 -8.24
N ALA A 360 -8.69 -25.01 -9.13
CA ALA A 360 -9.76 -24.14 -9.64
C ALA A 360 -10.70 -23.61 -8.55
N ASP A 361 -11.05 -24.43 -7.56
CA ASP A 361 -11.96 -24.00 -6.49
C ASP A 361 -11.33 -22.89 -5.65
N GLY A 362 -10.06 -23.05 -5.23
CA GLY A 362 -9.33 -22.01 -4.50
C GLY A 362 -9.11 -20.75 -5.34
N LEU A 363 -8.83 -20.88 -6.64
CA LEU A 363 -8.72 -19.73 -7.54
C LEU A 363 -10.06 -18.98 -7.70
N LEU A 364 -11.19 -19.68 -7.66
CA LEU A 364 -12.51 -19.05 -7.67
C LEU A 364 -12.79 -18.31 -6.36
N ASP A 365 -12.40 -18.87 -5.22
CA ASP A 365 -12.55 -18.22 -3.92
C ASP A 365 -11.65 -16.96 -3.82
N ALA A 366 -10.41 -17.04 -4.33
CA ALA A 366 -9.52 -15.88 -4.43
C ALA A 366 -10.07 -14.80 -5.38
N ALA A 367 -10.63 -15.21 -6.53
CA ALA A 367 -11.24 -14.27 -7.48
C ALA A 367 -12.52 -13.63 -6.90
N GLU A 368 -13.34 -14.39 -6.16
CA GLU A 368 -14.49 -13.87 -5.41
C GLU A 368 -14.05 -12.80 -4.42
N ALA A 369 -13.02 -13.06 -3.61
CA ALA A 369 -12.50 -12.10 -2.64
C ALA A 369 -12.07 -10.78 -3.31
N VAL A 370 -11.36 -10.86 -4.44
CA VAL A 370 -10.93 -9.69 -5.21
C VAL A 370 -12.12 -8.93 -5.81
N ARG A 371 -13.06 -9.62 -6.45
CA ARG A 371 -14.25 -8.97 -7.04
C ARG A 371 -15.14 -8.35 -5.97
N ARG A 372 -15.27 -9.00 -4.82
CA ARG A 372 -16.00 -8.48 -3.66
C ARG A 372 -15.35 -7.20 -3.12
N ALA A 373 -14.02 -7.15 -3.03
CA ALA A 373 -13.33 -5.93 -2.61
C ALA A 373 -13.62 -4.74 -3.55
N VAL A 374 -13.70 -4.97 -4.87
CA VAL A 374 -14.12 -3.94 -5.83
C VAL A 374 -15.55 -3.45 -5.54
N LEU A 375 -16.51 -4.37 -5.41
CA LEU A 375 -17.93 -4.03 -5.13
C LEU A 375 -18.10 -3.30 -3.79
N GLU A 376 -17.30 -3.67 -2.78
CA GLU A 376 -17.34 -3.02 -1.46
C GLU A 376 -16.58 -1.70 -1.41
N SER A 377 -15.97 -1.23 -2.51
CA SER A 377 -15.06 -0.08 -2.51
C SER A 377 -13.92 -0.23 -1.49
N ARG A 378 -13.43 -1.46 -1.31
CA ARG A 378 -12.31 -1.80 -0.43
C ARG A 378 -11.02 -1.77 -1.27
N PRO A 379 -9.99 -1.00 -0.89
CA PRO A 379 -8.74 -0.96 -1.65
C PRO A 379 -8.10 -2.36 -1.72
N ILE A 380 -7.42 -2.65 -2.83
CA ILE A 380 -6.72 -3.92 -3.06
C ILE A 380 -5.22 -3.62 -3.14
N VAL A 381 -4.44 -4.28 -2.29
CA VAL A 381 -2.98 -4.21 -2.30
C VAL A 381 -2.41 -5.54 -2.76
N VAL A 382 -1.78 -5.54 -3.93
CA VAL A 382 -1.12 -6.73 -4.50
C VAL A 382 0.36 -6.72 -4.15
N ARG A 383 0.82 -7.71 -3.38
CA ARG A 383 2.24 -7.94 -3.07
C ARG A 383 2.77 -9.06 -3.95
N HIS A 384 3.95 -8.87 -4.54
CA HIS A 384 4.62 -9.89 -5.33
C HIS A 384 6.14 -9.73 -5.26
N PRO A 385 6.94 -10.80 -5.45
CA PRO A 385 8.40 -10.67 -5.55
C PRO A 385 8.81 -9.75 -6.69
N ALA A 386 9.90 -8.99 -6.53
CA ALA A 386 10.49 -8.14 -7.55
C ALA A 386 11.27 -8.96 -8.60
N THR A 387 10.62 -9.97 -9.17
CA THR A 387 11.15 -10.85 -10.22
C THR A 387 10.30 -10.76 -11.48
N ALA A 388 10.79 -11.26 -12.62
CA ALA A 388 9.99 -11.31 -13.84
C ALA A 388 8.66 -12.06 -13.63
N ASP A 389 8.69 -13.19 -12.92
CA ASP A 389 7.50 -13.98 -12.64
C ASP A 389 6.52 -13.24 -11.72
N GLY A 390 7.01 -12.58 -10.67
CA GLY A 390 6.18 -11.79 -9.75
C GLY A 390 5.55 -10.56 -10.42
N TYR A 391 6.31 -9.83 -11.25
CA TYR A 391 5.76 -8.70 -12.02
C TYR A 391 4.73 -9.16 -13.06
N VAL A 392 4.95 -10.28 -13.74
CA VAL A 392 3.95 -10.87 -14.65
C VAL A 392 2.67 -11.22 -13.88
N ALA A 393 2.79 -11.87 -12.72
CA ALA A 393 1.65 -12.20 -11.86
C ALA A 393 0.88 -10.94 -11.43
N GLY A 394 1.58 -9.95 -10.88
CA GLY A 394 0.97 -8.70 -10.41
C GLY A 394 0.32 -7.90 -11.54
N ALA A 395 0.97 -7.81 -12.70
CA ALA A 395 0.43 -7.12 -13.88
C ALA A 395 -0.80 -7.83 -14.46
N ALA A 396 -0.86 -9.17 -14.39
CA ALA A 396 -2.05 -9.92 -14.81
C ALA A 396 -3.27 -9.58 -13.94
N VAL A 397 -3.10 -9.56 -12.61
CA VAL A 397 -4.18 -9.16 -11.69
C VAL A 397 -4.60 -7.71 -11.94
N GLU A 398 -3.64 -6.80 -12.05
CA GLU A 398 -3.90 -5.39 -12.33
C GLU A 398 -4.69 -5.21 -13.63
N ARG A 399 -4.31 -5.92 -14.69
CA ARG A 399 -5.03 -5.91 -15.98
C ARG A 399 -6.48 -6.36 -15.84
N ALA A 400 -6.77 -7.33 -14.98
CA ALA A 400 -8.12 -7.86 -14.75
C ALA A 400 -8.97 -6.96 -13.84
N VAL A 401 -8.39 -6.38 -12.79
CA VAL A 401 -9.10 -5.63 -11.74
C VAL A 401 -9.40 -4.19 -12.17
N LEU A 402 -8.48 -3.50 -12.84
CA LEU A 402 -8.66 -2.09 -13.19
C LEU A 402 -9.93 -1.81 -14.02
N PRO A 403 -10.30 -2.61 -15.05
CA PRO A 403 -11.58 -2.45 -15.73
C PRO A 403 -12.79 -2.52 -14.80
N LEU A 404 -12.80 -3.47 -13.85
CA LEU A 404 -13.90 -3.62 -12.88
C LEU A 404 -14.02 -2.39 -11.97
N ILE A 405 -12.90 -1.85 -11.50
CA ILE A 405 -12.85 -0.61 -10.70
C ILE A 405 -13.39 0.58 -11.49
N ARG A 406 -13.06 0.70 -12.79
CA ARG A 406 -13.56 1.78 -13.65
C ARG A 406 -15.06 1.69 -13.90
N ASP A 407 -15.57 0.47 -14.04
CA ASP A 407 -16.99 0.23 -14.26
C ASP A 407 -17.81 0.48 -12.99
N GLU A 408 -17.26 0.13 -11.83
CA GLU A 408 -17.91 0.32 -10.52
C GLU A 408 -17.86 1.78 -10.04
N HIS A 409 -16.74 2.48 -10.28
CA HIS A 409 -16.52 3.81 -9.72
C HIS A 409 -16.47 4.90 -10.79
N ALA A 410 -17.43 5.82 -10.74
CA ALA A 410 -17.53 6.94 -11.69
C ALA A 410 -16.39 7.98 -11.60
N LYS A 411 -15.53 7.92 -10.57
CA LYS A 411 -14.41 8.86 -10.38
C LYS A 411 -13.23 8.44 -11.25
N SER A 412 -12.68 9.39 -12.01
CA SER A 412 -11.57 9.12 -12.94
C SER A 412 -10.26 8.72 -12.28
N ASP A 413 -10.10 8.96 -10.98
CA ASP A 413 -8.91 8.63 -10.19
C ASP A 413 -9.11 7.38 -9.30
N ALA A 414 -10.26 6.69 -9.38
CA ALA A 414 -10.57 5.52 -8.56
C ALA A 414 -9.50 4.42 -8.63
N GLU A 415 -8.86 4.25 -9.79
CA GLU A 415 -7.80 3.28 -10.04
C GLU A 415 -6.52 3.50 -9.22
N TYR A 416 -6.29 4.72 -8.73
CA TYR A 416 -5.15 5.07 -7.90
C TYR A 416 -5.44 4.87 -6.42
N HIS A 417 -6.71 4.95 -6.01
CA HIS A 417 -7.13 4.79 -4.62
C HIS A 417 -7.45 3.33 -4.29
N TYR A 418 -8.10 2.61 -5.21
CA TYR A 418 -8.61 1.26 -4.92
C TYR A 418 -7.72 0.12 -5.38
N PHE A 419 -6.64 0.39 -6.11
CA PHE A 419 -5.69 -0.65 -6.51
C PHE A 419 -4.26 -0.15 -6.43
N THR A 420 -3.44 -0.85 -5.65
CA THR A 420 -2.00 -0.62 -5.59
C THR A 420 -1.25 -1.93 -5.69
N ARG A 421 -0.26 -1.99 -6.58
CA ARG A 421 0.72 -3.07 -6.60
C ARG A 421 1.96 -2.62 -5.85
N ARG A 422 2.55 -3.47 -5.00
CA ARG A 422 3.76 -3.14 -4.22
C ARG A 422 4.71 -4.34 -4.25
N PRO A 423 5.80 -4.29 -5.03
CA PRO A 423 6.76 -5.37 -5.06
C PRO A 423 7.41 -5.62 -3.67
N LEU A 424 7.91 -6.83 -3.48
CA LEU A 424 8.71 -7.27 -2.35
C LEU A 424 10.12 -7.53 -2.85
N ASP A 425 11.13 -7.07 -2.11
CA ASP A 425 12.53 -7.29 -2.49
C ASP A 425 12.90 -8.79 -2.47
N GLU A 426 12.36 -9.52 -1.49
CA GLU A 426 12.48 -10.98 -1.36
C GLU A 426 11.09 -11.62 -1.49
N PRO A 427 10.99 -12.91 -1.90
CA PRO A 427 9.71 -13.59 -2.06
C PRO A 427 9.12 -14.10 -0.73
N VAL A 428 9.22 -13.26 0.31
CA VAL A 428 8.73 -13.49 1.68
C VAL A 428 7.98 -12.24 2.13
N TYR A 429 6.79 -12.43 2.71
CA TYR A 429 6.04 -11.33 3.32
C TYR A 429 6.43 -11.18 4.80
N GLY A 430 7.64 -10.67 5.02
CA GLY A 430 8.20 -10.52 6.36
C GLY A 430 7.66 -9.31 7.14
N MET A 431 8.16 -9.15 8.36
CA MET A 431 7.75 -8.09 9.30
C MET A 431 7.98 -6.67 8.78
N ASP A 432 9.05 -6.43 8.00
CA ASP A 432 9.32 -5.11 7.42
C ASP A 432 8.22 -4.70 6.42
N ALA A 433 7.84 -5.63 5.53
CA ALA A 433 6.77 -5.40 4.56
C ALA A 433 5.42 -5.21 5.24
N ALA A 434 5.11 -6.06 6.23
CA ALA A 434 3.86 -6.01 6.99
C ALA A 434 3.73 -4.72 7.82
N THR A 435 4.81 -4.29 8.49
CA THR A 435 4.81 -3.06 9.28
C THR A 435 4.65 -1.82 8.39
N ASN A 436 5.28 -1.81 7.21
CA ASN A 436 5.12 -0.74 6.23
C ASN A 436 3.67 -0.66 5.73
N ASP A 437 3.08 -1.80 5.39
CA ASP A 437 1.68 -1.87 4.96
C ASP A 437 0.71 -1.44 6.05
N ALA A 438 0.90 -1.92 7.29
CA ALA A 438 0.08 -1.54 8.42
C ALA A 438 0.15 -0.04 8.67
N THR A 439 1.34 0.54 8.60
CA THR A 439 1.52 2.00 8.74
C THR A 439 0.75 2.75 7.66
N ARG A 440 0.88 2.35 6.38
CA ARG A 440 0.20 3.01 5.26
C ARG A 440 -1.32 2.87 5.35
N MET A 441 -1.84 1.66 5.52
CA MET A 441 -3.30 1.45 5.54
C MET A 441 -4.00 2.18 6.69
N LEU A 442 -3.33 2.30 7.84
CA LEU A 442 -3.87 3.06 8.98
C LEU A 442 -3.83 4.56 8.71
N GLN A 443 -2.77 5.06 8.08
CA GLN A 443 -2.69 6.46 7.63
C GLN A 443 -3.76 6.77 6.57
N ASP A 444 -3.95 5.88 5.60
CA ASP A 444 -4.94 6.04 4.53
C ASP A 444 -6.37 6.04 5.11
N ARG A 445 -6.65 5.14 6.06
CA ARG A 445 -7.92 5.15 6.82
C ARG A 445 -8.11 6.46 7.60
N ASP A 446 -7.08 6.94 8.29
CA ASP A 446 -7.22 8.13 9.14
C ASP A 446 -7.27 9.44 8.31
N ARG A 447 -6.60 9.48 7.15
CA ARG A 447 -6.48 10.67 6.27
C ARG A 447 -7.58 10.75 5.22
N HIS A 448 -7.98 9.61 4.66
CA HIS A 448 -8.86 9.50 3.51
C HIS A 448 -10.17 8.73 3.80
N ASP A 449 -10.33 8.20 5.02
CA ASP A 449 -11.46 7.36 5.44
C ASP A 449 -11.64 6.14 4.53
N GLU A 450 -10.51 5.64 4.03
CA GLU A 450 -10.47 4.41 3.26
C GLU A 450 -10.73 3.19 4.16
N LYS A 451 -11.43 2.20 3.61
CA LYS A 451 -11.56 0.89 4.26
C LYS A 451 -10.18 0.24 4.33
N LEU A 452 -9.97 -0.60 5.34
CA LEU A 452 -8.75 -1.41 5.39
C LEU A 452 -8.68 -2.32 4.15
N PRO A 453 -7.51 -2.41 3.48
CA PRO A 453 -7.41 -3.05 2.17
C PRO A 453 -7.56 -4.56 2.24
N LEU A 454 -7.86 -5.18 1.10
CA LEU A 454 -7.60 -6.61 0.87
C LEU A 454 -6.14 -6.76 0.45
N PHE A 455 -5.38 -7.61 1.15
CA PHE A 455 -4.03 -7.98 0.70
C PHE A 455 -4.07 -9.23 -0.16
N LEU A 456 -3.54 -9.14 -1.38
CA LEU A 456 -3.34 -10.27 -2.27
C LEU A 456 -1.84 -10.52 -2.40
N LEU A 457 -1.34 -11.56 -1.73
CA LEU A 457 0.06 -11.98 -1.78
C LEU A 457 0.22 -13.02 -2.90
N VAL A 458 0.94 -12.68 -3.97
CA VAL A 458 1.17 -13.57 -5.11
C VAL A 458 2.64 -13.96 -5.21
N GLY A 459 2.93 -15.26 -5.19
CA GLY A 459 4.31 -15.76 -5.21
C GLY A 459 5.11 -15.39 -3.95
N ALA A 460 4.42 -15.04 -2.88
CA ALA A 460 4.92 -14.77 -1.55
C ALA A 460 3.82 -15.11 -0.55
N GLY A 461 4.16 -15.28 0.72
CA GLY A 461 3.17 -15.54 1.77
C GLY A 461 2.96 -17.02 2.08
N SER A 462 3.33 -17.94 1.19
CA SER A 462 3.11 -19.40 1.35
C SER A 462 4.04 -20.07 2.36
N THR A 463 5.06 -19.38 2.87
CA THR A 463 6.10 -19.96 3.71
C THR A 463 5.96 -19.54 5.17
N THR A 464 6.49 -20.35 6.09
CA THR A 464 6.52 -20.05 7.54
C THR A 464 7.16 -18.70 7.84
N GLU A 465 8.16 -18.27 7.06
CA GLU A 465 8.84 -16.97 7.21
C GLU A 465 7.90 -15.79 6.92
N SER A 466 6.76 -16.01 6.26
CA SER A 466 5.72 -15.01 6.03
C SER A 466 4.61 -15.01 7.10
N ALA A 467 4.56 -16.01 7.97
CA ALA A 467 3.46 -16.19 8.92
C ALA A 467 3.32 -15.00 9.89
N ASP A 468 4.43 -14.54 10.47
CA ASP A 468 4.42 -13.40 11.41
C ASP A 468 3.91 -12.10 10.75
N GLY A 469 4.25 -11.88 9.49
CA GLY A 469 3.80 -10.71 8.73
C GLY A 469 2.29 -10.75 8.43
N ILE A 470 1.77 -11.94 8.09
CA ILE A 470 0.34 -12.17 7.88
C ILE A 470 -0.43 -12.04 9.20
N ASP A 471 0.09 -12.61 10.28
CA ASP A 471 -0.49 -12.51 11.62
C ASP A 471 -0.64 -11.05 12.06
N LEU A 472 0.35 -10.19 11.76
CA LEU A 472 0.25 -8.76 12.04
C LEU A 472 -0.95 -8.10 11.32
N LEU A 473 -1.23 -8.46 10.07
CA LEU A 473 -2.41 -7.95 9.36
C LEU A 473 -3.71 -8.42 10.03
N SER A 474 -3.77 -9.69 10.44
CA SER A 474 -4.95 -10.26 11.09
C SER A 474 -5.32 -9.55 12.40
N VAL A 475 -4.32 -9.05 13.15
CA VAL A 475 -4.53 -8.27 14.39
C VAL A 475 -5.35 -7.00 14.14
N TYR A 476 -5.23 -6.41 12.94
CA TYR A 476 -6.01 -5.25 12.53
C TYR A 476 -7.35 -5.62 11.87
N GLY A 477 -7.71 -6.90 11.84
CA GLY A 477 -8.91 -7.40 11.17
C GLY A 477 -8.79 -7.36 9.65
N VAL A 478 -7.58 -7.57 9.12
CA VAL A 478 -7.30 -7.54 7.69
C VAL A 478 -7.00 -8.94 7.18
N ASP A 479 -7.88 -9.44 6.34
CA ASP A 479 -7.70 -10.73 5.67
C ASP A 479 -6.69 -10.62 4.53
N ALA A 480 -5.83 -11.64 4.42
CA ALA A 480 -4.90 -11.82 3.30
C ALA A 480 -5.36 -13.01 2.44
N VAL A 481 -5.23 -12.85 1.13
CA VAL A 481 -5.38 -13.93 0.15
C VAL A 481 -3.99 -14.29 -0.35
N VAL A 482 -3.60 -15.55 -0.24
CA VAL A 482 -2.29 -16.05 -0.70
C VAL A 482 -2.50 -16.91 -1.95
N VAL A 483 -1.80 -16.59 -3.04
CA VAL A 483 -1.82 -17.39 -4.27
C VAL A 483 -0.41 -17.68 -4.70
N ASP A 484 -0.07 -18.97 -4.72
CA ASP A 484 1.31 -19.37 -4.86
C ASP A 484 1.48 -20.70 -5.59
N ALA A 485 2.50 -20.80 -6.43
CA ALA A 485 2.79 -22.00 -7.18
C ALA A 485 3.71 -22.98 -6.42
N ALA A 486 4.31 -22.56 -5.30
CA ALA A 486 5.00 -23.49 -4.40
C ALA A 486 4.03 -24.09 -3.38
N VAL A 487 4.36 -25.27 -2.86
CA VAL A 487 3.62 -25.90 -1.77
C VAL A 487 3.71 -25.03 -0.52
N ALA A 488 2.57 -24.60 0.01
CA ALA A 488 2.55 -23.82 1.24
C ALA A 488 2.96 -24.66 2.46
N ASP A 489 3.44 -23.97 3.48
CA ASP A 489 3.76 -24.59 4.77
C ASP A 489 2.49 -24.80 5.62
N PRO A 490 2.47 -25.81 6.51
CA PRO A 490 1.34 -26.02 7.42
C PRO A 490 1.02 -24.79 8.27
N GLU A 491 2.03 -24.10 8.79
CA GLU A 491 1.87 -22.91 9.63
C GLU A 491 1.13 -21.80 8.89
N THR A 492 1.46 -21.56 7.62
CA THR A 492 0.77 -20.57 6.80
C THR A 492 -0.67 -20.98 6.48
N ARG A 493 -0.94 -22.27 6.22
CA ARG A 493 -2.30 -22.75 5.96
C ARG A 493 -3.24 -22.52 7.15
N ASP A 494 -2.71 -22.54 8.37
CA ASP A 494 -3.48 -22.26 9.57
C ASP A 494 -3.69 -20.75 9.81
N ALA A 495 -2.84 -19.90 9.25
CA ALA A 495 -2.85 -18.44 9.43
C ALA A 495 -3.65 -17.66 8.37
N VAL A 496 -3.97 -18.28 7.23
CA VAL A 496 -4.59 -17.61 6.07
C VAL A 496 -5.94 -18.23 5.74
N ASP A 497 -6.98 -17.42 5.67
CA ASP A 497 -8.34 -17.88 5.35
C ASP A 497 -8.48 -18.40 3.90
N THR A 498 -7.88 -17.68 2.93
CA THR A 498 -7.90 -18.06 1.52
C THR A 498 -6.48 -18.25 1.00
N LEU A 499 -6.07 -19.51 0.88
CA LEU A 499 -4.76 -19.90 0.37
C LEU A 499 -4.92 -20.84 -0.84
N VAL A 500 -4.28 -20.49 -1.94
CA VAL A 500 -4.23 -21.28 -3.18
C VAL A 500 -2.79 -21.71 -3.42
N SER A 501 -2.51 -23.00 -3.23
CA SER A 501 -1.21 -23.61 -3.52
C SER A 501 -1.35 -25.08 -3.87
N PRO A 502 -0.44 -25.68 -4.66
CA PRO A 502 -0.37 -27.12 -4.83
C PRO A 502 -0.26 -27.89 -3.50
N GLU A 503 -0.78 -29.12 -3.45
CA GLU A 503 -0.48 -30.04 -2.36
C GLU A 503 0.81 -30.83 -2.63
N LEU A 504 1.42 -31.32 -1.56
CA LEU A 504 2.70 -32.05 -1.59
C LEU A 504 2.64 -33.34 -2.45
N ALA A 505 1.45 -33.90 -2.66
CA ALA A 505 1.23 -35.09 -3.50
C ALA A 505 1.04 -34.76 -4.99
N ASP A 506 0.77 -33.50 -5.34
CA ASP A 506 0.48 -33.06 -6.70
C ASP A 506 1.74 -32.53 -7.42
N VAL A 507 2.86 -32.42 -6.72
CA VAL A 507 4.17 -31.98 -7.26
C VAL A 507 4.99 -33.15 -7.85
N ASP A 508 4.40 -34.33 -8.00
CA ASP A 508 5.05 -35.48 -8.66
C ASP A 508 5.11 -35.28 -10.19
N GLY A 509 5.93 -34.34 -10.68
CA GLY A 509 6.09 -34.07 -12.11
C GLY A 509 7.34 -33.25 -12.50
N ASP A 510 7.85 -33.48 -13.72
CA ASP A 510 9.00 -32.76 -14.32
C ASP A 510 8.69 -31.28 -14.68
N GLU A 511 7.45 -30.80 -14.51
CA GLU A 511 7.04 -29.42 -14.86
C GLU A 511 6.59 -28.65 -13.60
N THR A 512 7.45 -27.80 -13.05
CA THR A 512 7.10 -26.90 -11.93
C THR A 512 6.18 -25.80 -12.41
N LEU A 513 5.02 -25.60 -11.78
CA LEU A 513 4.12 -24.48 -12.09
C LEU A 513 4.77 -23.14 -11.70
N SER A 514 4.70 -22.12 -12.57
CA SER A 514 5.13 -20.77 -12.23
C SER A 514 4.02 -19.94 -11.57
N THR A 515 4.40 -18.97 -10.74
CA THR A 515 3.43 -18.09 -10.06
C THR A 515 2.65 -17.29 -11.08
N GLY A 516 3.33 -16.72 -12.08
CA GLY A 516 2.67 -15.94 -13.12
C GLY A 516 1.74 -16.78 -13.97
N ALA A 517 2.02 -18.05 -14.26
CA ALA A 517 1.06 -18.93 -14.96
C ALA A 517 -0.21 -19.19 -14.13
N LEU A 518 -0.05 -19.50 -12.83
CA LEU A 518 -1.16 -19.68 -11.90
C LEU A 518 -2.00 -18.41 -11.76
N VAL A 519 -1.35 -17.28 -11.50
CA VAL A 519 -2.00 -15.99 -11.24
C VAL A 519 -2.59 -15.38 -12.52
N THR A 520 -2.04 -15.67 -13.70
CA THR A 520 -2.70 -15.28 -14.96
C THR A 520 -4.03 -16.03 -15.12
N SER A 521 -4.12 -17.28 -14.65
CA SER A 521 -5.39 -18.00 -14.63
C SER A 521 -6.36 -17.41 -13.59
N LEU A 522 -5.87 -17.01 -12.40
CA LEU A 522 -6.65 -16.22 -11.43
C LEU A 522 -7.21 -14.94 -12.06
N ALA A 523 -6.36 -14.16 -12.75
CA ALA A 523 -6.75 -12.92 -13.41
C ALA A 523 -7.86 -13.15 -14.45
N SER A 524 -7.82 -14.27 -15.18
CA SER A 524 -8.91 -14.64 -16.10
C SER A 524 -10.21 -15.02 -15.40
N ALA A 525 -10.16 -15.53 -14.16
CA ALA A 525 -11.37 -15.76 -13.35
C ALA A 525 -11.91 -14.47 -12.72
N ILE A 526 -11.02 -13.54 -12.33
CA ILE A 526 -11.43 -12.21 -11.86
C ILE A 526 -12.18 -11.46 -12.98
N ASN A 527 -11.66 -11.50 -14.21
CA ASN A 527 -12.28 -10.85 -15.36
C ASN A 527 -11.98 -11.62 -16.66
N ASP A 528 -12.95 -12.39 -17.16
CA ASP A 528 -12.79 -13.17 -18.40
C ASP A 528 -12.67 -12.27 -19.65
N GLU A 529 -13.11 -11.01 -19.59
CA GLU A 529 -13.03 -10.09 -20.74
C GLU A 529 -11.59 -9.79 -21.15
N VAL A 530 -10.65 -9.79 -20.18
CA VAL A 530 -9.23 -9.52 -20.44
C VAL A 530 -8.45 -10.77 -20.85
N ARG A 531 -9.09 -11.95 -20.85
CA ARG A 531 -8.41 -13.22 -21.08
C ARG A 531 -7.61 -13.28 -22.38
N ALA A 532 -8.07 -12.60 -23.43
CA ALA A 532 -7.37 -12.54 -24.71
C ALA A 532 -6.00 -11.84 -24.58
N ASP A 533 -5.90 -10.82 -23.74
CA ASP A 533 -4.70 -10.01 -23.50
C ASP A 533 -3.68 -10.74 -22.61
N LEU A 534 -4.10 -11.81 -21.92
CA LEU A 534 -3.29 -12.53 -20.94
C LEU A 534 -2.57 -13.75 -21.52
N ARG A 535 -2.85 -14.12 -22.78
CA ARG A 535 -2.48 -15.43 -23.35
C ARG A 535 -0.98 -15.71 -23.45
N HIS A 536 -0.14 -14.68 -23.54
CA HIS A 536 1.32 -14.82 -23.64
C HIS A 536 2.02 -14.85 -22.28
N LEU A 537 1.40 -14.26 -21.25
CA LEU A 537 2.01 -14.09 -19.93
C LEU A 537 2.51 -15.39 -19.30
N PRO A 538 1.78 -16.53 -19.34
CA PRO A 538 2.27 -17.77 -18.75
C PRO A 538 3.62 -18.21 -19.31
N ALA A 539 3.89 -17.99 -20.60
CA ALA A 539 5.17 -18.34 -21.22
C ALA A 539 6.30 -17.39 -20.81
N VAL A 540 5.99 -16.12 -20.53
CA VAL A 540 6.96 -15.10 -20.07
C VAL A 540 7.51 -15.45 -18.68
N SER A 541 6.70 -16.10 -17.84
CA SER A 541 7.07 -16.48 -16.46
C SER A 541 8.18 -17.52 -16.33
N TYR A 542 8.47 -18.33 -17.36
CA TYR A 542 9.44 -19.42 -17.28
C TYR A 542 10.79 -18.99 -17.85
N TRP A 543 11.89 -19.15 -17.11
CA TRP A 543 13.24 -18.90 -17.61
C TRP A 543 13.75 -20.00 -18.56
N ALA A 544 13.43 -21.25 -18.25
CA ALA A 544 13.75 -22.44 -19.03
C ALA A 544 12.55 -23.39 -19.02
N ASP A 545 12.52 -24.31 -19.98
CA ASP A 545 11.56 -25.44 -20.01
C ASP A 545 10.08 -25.03 -19.84
N ALA A 546 9.71 -23.90 -20.43
CA ALA A 546 8.32 -23.44 -20.46
C ALA A 546 7.42 -24.53 -21.07
N PRO A 547 6.34 -24.95 -20.39
CA PRO A 547 5.44 -25.98 -20.90
C PRO A 547 4.97 -25.68 -22.32
N GLU A 548 5.02 -26.67 -23.23
CA GLU A 548 4.70 -26.47 -24.66
C GLU A 548 3.32 -25.83 -24.86
N ARG A 549 2.36 -26.16 -23.98
CA ARG A 549 1.00 -25.59 -23.98
C ARG A 549 0.97 -24.07 -23.84
N TYR A 550 1.86 -23.49 -23.03
CA TYR A 550 1.95 -22.04 -22.85
C TYR A 550 2.72 -21.38 -23.99
N VAL A 551 3.76 -22.04 -24.50
CA VAL A 551 4.49 -21.56 -25.70
C VAL A 551 3.56 -21.51 -26.91
N ASP A 552 2.74 -22.53 -27.12
CA ASP A 552 1.75 -22.58 -28.19
C ASP A 552 0.65 -21.52 -27.98
N LEU A 553 0.18 -21.34 -26.73
CA LEU A 553 -0.80 -20.31 -26.40
C LEU A 553 -0.29 -18.90 -26.72
N ALA A 554 0.96 -18.59 -26.37
CA ALA A 554 1.64 -17.34 -26.67
C ALA A 554 1.82 -17.13 -28.18
N ARG A 555 2.27 -18.18 -28.89
CA ARG A 555 2.44 -18.13 -30.35
C ARG A 555 1.13 -17.87 -31.08
N ASP A 556 0.04 -18.51 -30.64
CA ASP A 556 -1.30 -18.29 -31.18
C ASP A 556 -1.85 -16.90 -30.86
N ALA A 557 -1.30 -16.21 -29.86
CA ALA A 557 -1.57 -14.80 -29.55
C ALA A 557 -0.64 -13.82 -30.30
N GLY A 558 0.33 -14.31 -31.08
CA GLY A 558 1.26 -13.49 -31.85
C GLY A 558 2.64 -13.27 -31.21
N TYR A 559 2.92 -13.93 -30.08
CA TYR A 559 4.18 -13.83 -29.36
C TYR A 559 5.04 -15.06 -29.65
N ASP A 560 6.05 -14.92 -30.49
CA ASP A 560 7.01 -15.99 -30.72
C ASP A 560 8.01 -16.13 -29.56
N ALA A 561 8.87 -17.14 -29.63
CA ALA A 561 9.81 -17.44 -28.54
C ALA A 561 10.83 -16.32 -28.29
N GLU A 562 11.22 -15.57 -29.33
CA GLU A 562 12.12 -14.44 -29.21
C GLU A 562 11.42 -13.30 -28.46
N ARG A 563 10.18 -12.98 -28.86
CA ARG A 563 9.38 -11.97 -28.18
C ARG A 563 9.12 -12.31 -26.71
N VAL A 564 8.75 -13.57 -26.41
CA VAL A 564 8.55 -14.01 -25.01
C VAL A 564 9.81 -13.83 -24.17
N ALA A 565 10.98 -14.15 -24.73
CA ALA A 565 12.25 -13.94 -24.04
C ALA A 565 12.55 -12.45 -23.83
N GLU A 566 12.34 -11.61 -24.85
CA GLU A 566 12.52 -10.15 -24.73
C GLU A 566 11.65 -9.56 -23.61
N LEU A 567 10.38 -9.97 -23.52
CA LEU A 567 9.48 -9.54 -22.46
C LEU A 567 10.02 -9.94 -21.07
N ARG A 568 10.39 -11.21 -20.89
CA ARG A 568 10.90 -11.72 -19.61
C ARG A 568 12.15 -10.98 -19.17
N GLU A 569 13.10 -10.81 -20.08
CA GLU A 569 14.38 -10.15 -19.83
C GLU A 569 14.20 -8.66 -19.54
N ALA A 570 13.34 -7.98 -20.29
CA ALA A 570 13.04 -6.57 -20.05
C ALA A 570 12.39 -6.36 -18.68
N VAL A 571 11.39 -7.18 -18.33
CA VAL A 571 10.74 -7.12 -17.02
C VAL A 571 11.73 -7.44 -15.91
N ALA A 572 12.63 -8.42 -16.09
CA ALA A 572 13.66 -8.75 -15.10
C ALA A 572 14.62 -7.59 -14.85
N LEU A 573 15.04 -6.88 -15.91
CA LEU A 573 15.90 -5.71 -15.77
C LEU A 573 15.19 -4.57 -15.05
N GLU A 574 13.95 -4.27 -15.46
CA GLU A 574 13.17 -3.21 -14.82
C GLU A 574 12.80 -3.56 -13.39
N ALA A 575 12.54 -4.83 -13.06
CA ALA A 575 12.25 -5.27 -11.70
C ALA A 575 13.40 -4.94 -10.74
N TYR A 576 14.65 -5.04 -11.20
CA TYR A 576 15.84 -4.72 -10.41
C TYR A 576 15.96 -3.23 -10.06
N TYR A 577 15.82 -2.33 -11.05
CA TYR A 577 16.02 -0.90 -10.81
C TYR A 577 14.83 -0.28 -10.12
N GLN A 578 15.00 0.33 -8.93
CA GLN A 578 13.90 0.82 -8.10
C GLN A 578 12.90 -0.30 -7.74
N SER A 579 13.39 -1.42 -7.20
CA SER A 579 12.58 -2.60 -6.83
C SER A 579 11.34 -2.26 -6.00
N TYR A 580 11.43 -1.25 -5.13
CA TYR A 580 10.33 -0.76 -4.29
C TYR A 580 9.21 -0.01 -5.04
N GLN A 581 9.35 0.25 -6.35
CA GLN A 581 8.35 0.93 -7.19
C GLN A 581 7.59 -0.08 -8.07
N ASP A 582 6.28 0.13 -8.20
CA ASP A 582 5.42 -0.72 -9.02
C ASP A 582 5.68 -0.57 -10.52
N LYS A 583 6.09 0.63 -10.97
CA LYS A 583 6.37 0.96 -12.37
C LYS A 583 5.18 0.64 -13.28
N ARG A 584 3.95 0.88 -12.78
CA ARG A 584 2.66 0.56 -13.45
C ARG A 584 2.70 0.73 -14.97
N GLU A 585 2.90 1.96 -15.43
CA GLU A 585 2.86 2.30 -16.86
C GLU A 585 3.97 1.63 -17.67
N LEU A 586 5.18 1.57 -17.11
CA LEU A 586 6.33 0.96 -17.80
C LEU A 586 6.14 -0.55 -17.97
N ILE A 587 5.68 -1.24 -16.93
CA ILE A 587 5.42 -2.68 -16.98
C ILE A 587 4.26 -2.98 -17.94
N ALA A 588 3.22 -2.14 -17.94
CA ALA A 588 2.12 -2.26 -18.88
C ALA A 588 2.59 -2.08 -20.34
N ASP A 589 3.45 -1.09 -20.58
CA ASP A 589 4.06 -0.85 -21.90
C ASP A 589 4.95 -2.01 -22.35
N LEU A 590 5.71 -2.62 -21.44
CA LEU A 590 6.52 -3.80 -21.76
C LEU A 590 5.63 -4.99 -22.13
N LEU A 591 4.67 -5.35 -21.26
CA LEU A 591 3.93 -6.60 -21.36
C LEU A 591 2.78 -6.58 -22.37
N PHE A 592 2.12 -5.44 -22.59
CA PHE A 592 0.86 -5.38 -23.35
C PHE A 592 0.91 -4.45 -24.58
N SER A 593 1.97 -3.66 -24.77
CA SER A 593 2.07 -2.77 -25.93
C SER A 593 2.68 -3.47 -27.14
N ASP A 594 1.92 -3.57 -28.22
CA ASP A 594 2.39 -4.05 -29.53
C ASP A 594 3.22 -3.01 -30.30
N GLY A 595 3.31 -1.77 -29.79
CA GLY A 595 3.71 -0.59 -30.55
C GLY A 595 5.19 -0.21 -30.54
N GLY A 596 6.04 -0.92 -29.80
CA GLY A 596 7.40 -0.44 -29.51
C GLY A 596 8.48 -1.52 -29.48
N ASP A 597 9.66 -1.13 -29.98
CA ASP A 597 10.96 -1.80 -29.81
C ASP A 597 11.47 -1.74 -28.35
N LEU A 598 10.62 -1.35 -27.39
CA LEU A 598 11.03 -1.08 -26.01
C LEU A 598 11.54 -2.34 -25.32
N ALA A 599 10.72 -3.40 -25.25
CA ALA A 599 11.15 -4.63 -24.60
C ALA A 599 12.36 -5.28 -25.30
N ALA A 600 12.46 -5.17 -26.63
CA ALA A 600 13.64 -5.63 -27.36
C ALA A 600 14.90 -4.80 -27.00
N HIS A 601 14.79 -3.48 -26.93
CA HIS A 601 15.88 -2.59 -26.51
C HIS A 601 16.33 -2.84 -25.07
N VAL A 602 15.39 -2.97 -24.14
CA VAL A 602 15.67 -3.24 -22.72
C VAL A 602 16.25 -4.66 -22.56
N SER A 603 15.76 -5.65 -23.31
CA SER A 603 16.32 -7.00 -23.38
C SER A 603 17.78 -7.03 -23.88
N GLU A 604 18.14 -6.20 -24.85
CA GLU A 604 19.54 -6.09 -25.29
C GLU A 604 20.44 -5.61 -24.14
N GLN A 605 20.00 -4.60 -23.38
CA GLN A 605 20.72 -4.11 -22.19
C GLN A 605 20.81 -5.17 -21.10
N PHE A 606 19.72 -5.92 -20.85
CA PHE A 606 19.70 -7.03 -19.92
C PHE A 606 20.80 -8.03 -20.27
N ARG A 607 20.85 -8.48 -21.53
CA ARG A 607 21.81 -9.49 -22.00
C ARG A 607 23.25 -9.00 -21.89
N GLU A 608 23.53 -7.75 -22.28
CA GLU A 608 24.88 -7.17 -22.18
C GLU A 608 25.37 -7.12 -20.73
N LYS A 609 24.52 -6.66 -19.80
CA LYS A 609 24.87 -6.56 -18.38
C LYS A 609 25.01 -7.95 -17.74
N LEU A 610 24.05 -8.84 -17.97
CA LEU A 610 24.08 -10.20 -17.44
C LEU A 610 25.34 -10.95 -17.92
N GLU A 611 25.67 -10.88 -19.21
CA GLU A 611 26.85 -11.56 -19.75
C GLU A 611 28.14 -11.03 -19.13
N THR A 612 28.26 -9.72 -18.94
CA THR A 612 29.45 -9.11 -18.31
C THR A 612 29.67 -9.62 -16.88
N GLU A 613 28.59 -9.71 -16.09
CA GLU A 613 28.67 -10.21 -14.72
C GLU A 613 28.89 -11.72 -14.67
N VAL A 614 28.24 -12.48 -15.55
CA VAL A 614 28.45 -13.93 -15.64
C VAL A 614 29.88 -14.26 -16.05
N GLU A 615 30.47 -13.56 -17.04
CA GLU A 615 31.87 -13.76 -17.42
C GLU A 615 32.83 -13.52 -16.23
N THR A 616 32.53 -12.51 -15.42
CA THR A 616 33.32 -12.17 -14.23
C THR A 616 33.18 -13.24 -13.14
N ALA A 617 31.95 -13.65 -12.84
CA ALA A 617 31.67 -14.65 -11.83
C ALA A 617 32.22 -16.03 -12.24
N ASP A 618 31.95 -16.48 -13.47
CA ASP A 618 32.36 -17.78 -14.01
C ASP A 618 33.88 -17.98 -13.96
N ALA A 619 34.65 -16.91 -14.23
CA ALA A 619 36.11 -16.92 -14.17
C ALA A 619 36.67 -17.13 -12.75
N ASN A 620 35.89 -16.88 -11.72
CA ASN A 620 36.30 -16.97 -10.32
C ASN A 620 35.61 -18.11 -9.54
N VAL A 621 34.73 -18.89 -10.19
CA VAL A 621 34.14 -20.07 -9.55
C VAL A 621 35.21 -21.12 -9.25
N VAL A 622 35.18 -21.63 -8.02
CA VAL A 622 35.96 -22.79 -7.59
C VAL A 622 35.12 -24.05 -7.78
N THR A 623 35.66 -25.02 -8.53
CA THR A 623 35.00 -26.32 -8.72
C THR A 623 35.60 -27.38 -7.80
N GLU A 624 34.75 -28.10 -7.09
CA GLU A 624 35.14 -29.25 -6.28
C GLU A 624 34.12 -30.39 -6.37
N ALA A 625 34.50 -31.58 -5.91
CA ALA A 625 33.62 -32.75 -5.93
C ALA A 625 33.61 -33.43 -4.57
N VAL A 626 32.41 -33.57 -4.00
CA VAL A 626 32.17 -34.16 -2.68
C VAL A 626 31.11 -35.24 -2.81
N ASP A 627 31.42 -36.45 -2.34
CA ASP A 627 30.56 -37.65 -2.39
C ASP A 627 29.90 -37.97 -3.74
N GLY A 628 30.50 -37.52 -4.85
CA GLY A 628 30.02 -37.78 -6.21
C GLY A 628 29.15 -36.68 -6.80
N VAL A 629 28.97 -35.58 -6.08
CA VAL A 629 28.33 -34.33 -6.53
C VAL A 629 29.42 -33.32 -6.90
N GLU A 630 29.30 -32.67 -8.05
CA GLU A 630 30.18 -31.55 -8.44
C GLU A 630 29.59 -30.22 -7.94
N PHE A 631 30.43 -29.38 -7.34
CA PHE A 631 30.08 -28.09 -6.79
C PHE A 631 30.76 -26.97 -7.56
N ALA A 632 30.00 -25.91 -7.85
CA ALA A 632 30.48 -24.62 -8.30
C ALA A 632 30.33 -23.61 -7.16
N LEU A 633 31.44 -23.27 -6.50
CA LEU A 633 31.48 -22.34 -5.37
C LEU A 633 31.89 -20.95 -5.84
N LEU A 634 31.09 -19.94 -5.54
CA LEU A 634 31.36 -18.54 -5.87
C LEU A 634 31.33 -17.68 -4.61
N ASP A 635 32.43 -16.98 -4.33
CA ASP A 635 32.44 -15.88 -3.36
C ASP A 635 31.71 -14.68 -4.00
N THR A 636 30.44 -14.47 -3.65
CA THR A 636 29.60 -13.47 -4.30
C THR A 636 30.04 -12.05 -3.93
N ASP A 637 30.47 -11.80 -2.70
CA ASP A 637 30.96 -10.49 -2.29
C ASP A 637 32.34 -10.16 -2.88
N GLY A 638 33.17 -11.18 -3.15
CA GLY A 638 34.49 -11.02 -3.73
C GLY A 638 34.50 -10.85 -5.25
N TYR A 639 33.50 -11.41 -5.95
CA TYR A 639 33.53 -11.57 -7.41
C TYR A 639 32.26 -11.12 -8.14
N THR A 640 31.39 -10.35 -7.48
CA THR A 640 30.24 -9.70 -8.11
C THR A 640 30.19 -8.22 -7.76
N HIS A 641 29.60 -7.39 -8.62
CA HIS A 641 29.39 -5.98 -8.30
C HIS A 641 28.15 -5.82 -7.41
N ARG A 642 28.38 -5.64 -6.11
CA ARG A 642 27.29 -5.39 -5.16
C ARG A 642 26.50 -4.15 -5.57
N TYR A 643 25.17 -4.24 -5.50
CA TYR A 643 24.23 -3.19 -5.89
C TYR A 643 24.18 -2.87 -7.39
N ASP A 644 24.81 -3.69 -8.24
CA ASP A 644 24.62 -3.64 -9.69
C ASP A 644 23.80 -4.83 -10.19
N PHE A 645 23.23 -4.65 -11.39
CA PHE A 645 22.50 -5.73 -12.06
C PHE A 645 23.50 -6.77 -12.59
N PRO A 646 23.20 -8.08 -12.47
CA PRO A 646 21.99 -8.69 -11.95
C PRO A 646 22.00 -8.91 -10.42
N PRO A 647 20.83 -9.07 -9.78
CA PRO A 647 20.80 -9.50 -8.39
C PRO A 647 21.37 -10.91 -8.23
N THR A 648 21.96 -11.20 -7.06
CA THR A 648 22.66 -12.46 -6.76
C THR A 648 21.85 -13.71 -7.13
N PRO A 649 20.54 -13.83 -6.80
CA PRO A 649 19.76 -15.00 -7.19
C PRO A 649 19.70 -15.22 -8.71
N LEU A 650 19.52 -14.16 -9.50
CA LEU A 650 19.45 -14.24 -10.96
C LEU A 650 20.81 -14.63 -11.58
N LEU A 651 21.90 -14.10 -11.03
CA LEU A 651 23.26 -14.47 -11.44
C LEU A 651 23.52 -15.96 -11.21
N LEU A 652 23.21 -16.44 -10.01
CA LEU A 652 23.44 -17.83 -9.61
C LEU A 652 22.54 -18.79 -10.40
N ASP A 653 21.29 -18.40 -10.68
CA ASP A 653 20.40 -19.16 -11.56
C ASP A 653 21.01 -19.33 -12.96
N ASP A 654 21.59 -18.25 -13.52
CA ASP A 654 22.20 -18.30 -14.85
C ASP A 654 23.49 -19.13 -14.87
N LEU A 655 24.36 -18.95 -13.88
CA LEU A 655 25.57 -19.75 -13.70
C LEU A 655 25.22 -21.24 -13.54
N HIS A 656 24.21 -21.55 -12.72
CA HIS A 656 23.75 -22.91 -12.51
C HIS A 656 23.29 -23.55 -13.82
N ARG A 657 22.41 -22.88 -14.59
CA ARG A 657 21.93 -23.36 -15.88
C ARG A 657 23.04 -23.57 -16.91
N ARG A 658 24.08 -22.72 -16.93
CA ARG A 658 25.21 -22.85 -17.86
C ARG A 658 26.13 -24.02 -17.54
N ARG A 659 26.25 -24.37 -16.25
CA ARG A 659 27.19 -25.39 -15.77
C ARG A 659 26.57 -26.75 -15.53
N ALA A 660 25.29 -26.82 -15.17
CA ALA A 660 24.58 -28.07 -15.00
C ALA A 660 24.53 -28.84 -16.33
N ASP A 661 25.03 -30.07 -16.35
CA ASP A 661 25.14 -30.91 -17.54
C ASP A 661 24.37 -32.24 -17.45
N GLY A 662 23.50 -32.35 -16.44
CA GLY A 662 22.67 -33.53 -16.16
C GLY A 662 23.32 -34.57 -15.25
N GLU A 663 24.55 -34.35 -14.79
CA GLU A 663 25.14 -35.07 -13.65
C GLU A 663 24.77 -34.40 -12.31
N PRO A 664 24.90 -35.09 -11.15
CA PRO A 664 24.71 -34.49 -9.84
C PRO A 664 25.60 -33.26 -9.64
N PHE A 665 24.98 -32.09 -9.65
CA PHE A 665 25.64 -30.80 -9.65
C PHE A 665 24.92 -29.79 -8.76
N ALA A 666 25.69 -28.99 -8.04
CA ALA A 666 25.21 -27.87 -7.23
C ALA A 666 26.02 -26.59 -7.48
N THR A 667 25.35 -25.45 -7.42
CA THR A 667 25.99 -24.12 -7.41
C THR A 667 25.73 -23.46 -6.08
N VAL A 668 26.79 -22.97 -5.43
CA VAL A 668 26.72 -22.33 -4.12
C VAL A 668 27.35 -20.95 -4.22
N GLY A 669 26.57 -19.91 -3.98
CA GLY A 669 27.04 -18.54 -3.84
C GLY A 669 27.18 -18.19 -2.37
N VAL A 670 28.36 -17.76 -1.94
CA VAL A 670 28.69 -17.48 -0.54
C VAL A 670 28.98 -15.99 -0.37
N GLY A 671 28.09 -15.28 0.31
CA GLY A 671 28.29 -13.89 0.74
C GLY A 671 28.96 -13.79 2.11
N THR A 672 28.87 -12.61 2.72
CA THR A 672 29.43 -12.33 4.05
C THR A 672 28.67 -13.06 5.15
N ASP A 673 27.34 -13.02 5.12
CA ASP A 673 26.40 -13.55 6.14
C ASP A 673 25.21 -14.30 5.52
N GLU A 674 25.22 -14.46 4.20
CA GLU A 674 24.20 -15.18 3.44
C GLU A 674 24.83 -16.14 2.43
N LEU A 675 24.11 -17.21 2.10
CA LEU A 675 24.53 -18.23 1.15
C LEU A 675 23.31 -18.72 0.36
N TYR A 676 23.51 -18.95 -0.94
CA TYR A 676 22.48 -19.40 -1.86
C TYR A 676 22.85 -20.75 -2.47
N VAL A 677 21.90 -21.68 -2.53
CA VAL A 677 22.09 -23.03 -3.07
C VAL A 677 21.20 -23.27 -4.28
N ARG A 678 21.77 -23.83 -5.36
CA ARG A 678 21.03 -24.40 -6.50
C ARG A 678 21.48 -25.83 -6.74
N THR A 679 20.54 -26.73 -6.97
CA THR A 679 20.82 -28.16 -7.17
C THR A 679 20.09 -28.69 -8.39
N THR A 680 20.71 -29.67 -9.05
CA THR A 680 20.08 -30.44 -10.14
C THR A 680 19.14 -31.53 -9.63
N ALA A 681 19.23 -31.89 -8.34
CA ALA A 681 18.28 -32.76 -7.64
C ALA A 681 17.32 -31.92 -6.81
N ASP A 682 16.14 -32.49 -6.51
CA ASP A 682 15.17 -31.90 -5.60
C ASP A 682 15.65 -32.02 -4.15
N VAL A 683 16.38 -31.00 -3.68
CA VAL A 683 16.99 -30.94 -2.35
C VAL A 683 16.28 -29.87 -1.52
N SER A 684 15.80 -30.26 -0.34
CA SER A 684 15.18 -29.35 0.61
C SER A 684 16.21 -28.41 1.24
N VAL A 685 16.08 -27.10 0.96
CA VAL A 685 16.93 -26.03 1.52
C VAL A 685 16.86 -26.02 3.05
N ARG A 686 15.69 -26.33 3.63
CA ARG A 686 15.51 -26.42 5.08
C ARG A 686 16.27 -27.60 5.68
N ASP A 687 16.25 -28.76 5.01
CA ASP A 687 17.00 -29.92 5.47
C ASP A 687 18.51 -29.66 5.36
N VAL A 688 18.95 -28.98 4.30
CA VAL A 688 20.34 -28.53 4.14
C VAL A 688 20.73 -27.56 5.26
N ALA A 689 19.92 -26.54 5.54
CA ALA A 689 20.19 -25.56 6.60
C ALA A 689 20.21 -26.22 7.98
N ALA A 690 19.24 -27.09 8.28
CA ALA A 690 19.19 -27.85 9.54
C ALA A 690 20.43 -28.74 9.71
N ARG A 691 20.83 -29.44 8.64
CA ARG A 691 22.01 -30.28 8.66
C ARG A 691 23.30 -29.47 8.78
N ALA A 692 23.40 -28.33 8.10
CA ALA A 692 24.53 -27.41 8.21
C ALA A 692 24.63 -26.83 9.63
N ALA A 693 23.50 -26.50 10.28
CA ALA A 693 23.47 -26.06 11.69
C ALA A 693 24.01 -27.13 12.65
N GLU A 694 23.76 -28.43 12.38
CA GLU A 694 24.35 -29.52 13.18
C GLU A 694 25.87 -29.63 13.00
N LEU A 695 26.36 -29.37 11.78
CA LEU A 695 27.77 -29.46 11.42
C LEU A 695 28.56 -28.23 11.90
N ALA A 696 27.94 -27.06 11.89
CA ALA A 696 28.48 -25.77 12.31
C ALA A 696 27.63 -25.13 13.43
N PRO A 697 27.61 -25.71 14.66
CA PRO A 697 26.71 -25.29 15.73
C PRO A 697 27.00 -23.89 16.31
N ALA A 698 28.12 -23.26 15.94
CA ALA A 698 28.47 -21.91 16.35
C ALA A 698 28.00 -20.84 15.34
N ALA A 699 27.52 -21.25 14.16
CA ALA A 699 27.27 -20.35 13.04
C ALA A 699 25.84 -19.81 12.94
N ASP A 700 24.93 -20.27 13.81
CA ASP A 700 23.52 -19.84 13.84
C ASP A 700 22.83 -19.93 12.46
N VAL A 701 23.03 -21.07 11.79
CA VAL A 701 22.52 -21.29 10.42
C VAL A 701 20.99 -21.36 10.44
N ALA A 702 20.34 -20.51 9.65
CA ALA A 702 18.89 -20.46 9.49
C ALA A 702 18.48 -20.35 8.01
N THR A 703 17.28 -20.84 7.68
CA THR A 703 16.69 -20.61 6.36
C THR A 703 16.05 -19.21 6.35
N ALA A 704 16.37 -18.42 5.33
CA ALA A 704 15.82 -17.06 5.16
C ALA A 704 14.90 -16.94 3.94
N GLY A 705 15.12 -17.76 2.91
CA GLY A 705 14.29 -17.73 1.69
C GLY A 705 14.34 -19.06 0.96
N VAL A 706 13.33 -19.91 1.17
CA VAL A 706 13.29 -21.26 0.57
C VAL A 706 13.29 -21.20 -0.97
N ARG A 707 12.53 -20.27 -1.56
CA ARG A 707 12.43 -20.11 -3.03
C ARG A 707 13.74 -19.73 -3.68
N GLU A 708 14.50 -18.88 -3.01
CA GLU A 708 15.78 -18.41 -3.50
C GLU A 708 16.93 -19.29 -3.05
N GLY A 709 16.65 -20.40 -2.35
CA GLY A 709 17.68 -21.25 -1.75
C GLY A 709 18.59 -20.50 -0.77
N LYS A 710 18.07 -19.47 -0.09
CA LYS A 710 18.81 -18.55 0.78
C LYS A 710 18.90 -19.07 2.21
N ILE A 711 20.12 -19.10 2.72
CA ILE A 711 20.51 -19.47 4.09
C ILE A 711 21.27 -18.28 4.68
N GLU A 712 20.97 -17.94 5.93
CA GLU A 712 21.67 -16.90 6.70
C GLU A 712 22.49 -17.52 7.83
N PHE A 713 23.58 -16.84 8.19
CA PHE A 713 24.52 -17.30 9.22
C PHE A 713 25.38 -16.15 9.77
N LEU A 714 26.08 -16.41 10.87
CA LEU A 714 27.03 -15.45 11.44
C LEU A 714 28.27 -15.29 10.55
N SER A 715 28.55 -14.08 10.09
CA SER A 715 29.68 -13.79 9.19
C SER A 715 31.06 -14.24 9.67
N GLY A 716 31.27 -14.34 10.99
CA GLY A 716 32.50 -14.87 11.57
C GLY A 716 32.73 -16.37 11.36
N GLU A 717 31.69 -17.12 10.98
CA GLU A 717 31.71 -18.57 10.76
C GLU A 717 31.54 -18.94 9.28
N ARG A 718 31.68 -17.97 8.37
CA ARG A 718 31.51 -18.13 6.91
C ARG A 718 32.16 -19.40 6.34
N ASP A 719 33.46 -19.60 6.55
CA ASP A 719 34.18 -20.75 6.03
C ASP A 719 33.62 -22.08 6.58
N ALA A 720 33.20 -22.10 7.85
CA ALA A 720 32.61 -23.29 8.47
C ALA A 720 31.22 -23.60 7.91
N VAL A 721 30.44 -22.58 7.55
CA VAL A 721 29.12 -22.73 6.93
C VAL A 721 29.25 -23.20 5.49
N GLU A 722 30.19 -22.66 4.71
CA GLU A 722 30.48 -23.15 3.36
C GLU A 722 30.76 -24.66 3.37
N ASP A 723 31.73 -25.10 4.19
CA ASP A 723 32.06 -26.53 4.35
C ASP A 723 30.84 -27.36 4.79
N ALA A 724 30.04 -26.83 5.73
CA ALA A 724 28.87 -27.52 6.28
C ALA A 724 27.74 -27.65 5.24
N VAL A 725 27.46 -26.61 4.45
CA VAL A 725 26.43 -26.63 3.41
C VAL A 725 26.84 -27.55 2.26
N VAL A 726 28.11 -27.49 1.81
CA VAL A 726 28.60 -28.42 0.78
C VAL A 726 28.42 -29.87 1.23
N ALA A 727 28.79 -30.18 2.48
CA ALA A 727 28.60 -31.52 3.04
C ALA A 727 27.11 -31.91 3.14
N ALA A 728 26.25 -31.01 3.64
CA ALA A 728 24.82 -31.26 3.78
C ALA A 728 24.12 -31.48 2.42
N VAL A 729 24.49 -30.69 1.40
CA VAL A 729 23.99 -30.85 0.03
C VAL A 729 24.46 -32.19 -0.53
N ALA A 730 25.76 -32.52 -0.40
CA ALA A 730 26.29 -33.79 -0.90
C ALA A 730 25.64 -35.03 -0.24
N GLU A 731 25.28 -34.94 1.04
CA GLU A 731 24.54 -35.98 1.77
C GLU A 731 23.08 -36.14 1.29
N SER A 732 22.52 -35.12 0.61
CA SER A 732 21.11 -35.06 0.19
C SER A 732 20.86 -35.52 -1.25
N PHE A 733 21.91 -35.61 -2.08
CA PHE A 733 21.86 -36.24 -3.41
C PHE A 733 21.86 -37.78 -3.29
#